data_AF-A0A938IRL9-F1
#
_entry.id   AF-A0A938IRL9-F1
#
_cell.length_a   1.000
_cell.length_b   1.000
_cell.length_c   1.000
_cell.angle_alpha   90.00
_cell.angle_beta   90.00
_cell.angle_gamma   90.00
#
_symmetry.space_group_name_H-M   'P 1'
#
loop_
_entity.id
_entity.type
_entity.pdbx_description
1 polymer ?
#
loop_
_entity_poly.entity_id
_entity_poly.type
_entity_poly.pdbx_seq_one_letter_code
_entity_poly.pdbx_strand_id
1 'polypeptide(L)'
;MFSRSVCLALVAAWLGAMGSTARCAEPFPPGGPRGGLRPPQQQLGVLTLVPSSAGGERGIAVRVLPPPRPRYDAGAPVVIHVAGGVEPGAAVGRPEFFGLGFVEIFFGFPGGGEGEAASGGRYDFRGPDCTRALADVIRFATGRAPDKQGRRIDDLAGNIKVLKANCGLLGSSHGGNACGLVMARHGEEFPDLAWYASMESPYGEGMVPVELGGLGGGVNPAYDPKTGVLDLGRLAWSDDLPPSGFPRRGPAPPSALKGALYFDINGDGRFSSEDDFPANVFLRDVGGGLKAWYSPRILREAERRSLFGKTRPPHIPSVAEAERFWRDREASAAVPDAVRKCPSAAVIVYAGERDHVQAAPDHPHILAQIEGFRQAKARFVRLNPDRAYVERILQAGPGLLAAEGRKFADNDAGRAWDRGNIREGLQPAGPPIGLYMQAAVCELADRTQAGNWAANLDAVLYPQAPTEPVPPPPAGPGRLEGRGPDPPAGRGPAAGEGPMSASGPRPGQPPPGPGPPAGRGPAAGGGPWERDLLIAASEDGTTFAPAETFVEGGGVPSLIKDAAGRLVAAFQWFPAGDSPHFDRVAVKTTEDGGKTWSAPQPITVEGLPETYQRPFDPTLALAADGRIRMYFSCSPAGQRLLDASVGTYSAISTDGVRYRFEPGVRFSAPGRAVIDCAVLRLGGKWHYTAPRGRPDEGAYHAVSDDGLAFTRLDDIPSADGVNWLGNLMPYGGGMRFYGNSPRGMWWAFSKDGREWTRPTYLGIGGGDPAAVQVSDKKFLIIYTSEPRRRGQPPAAGPRPPQTAPGRAAP
;
A
#
# COMPACT_ATOMS: atom_id res chain seq x y z
N MET A 1 -23.64 -15.07 60.26
CA MET A 1 -24.80 -14.75 61.12
C MET A 1 -24.51 -13.42 61.81
N PHE A 2 -25.55 -12.60 62.03
CA PHE A 2 -25.50 -11.16 62.37
C PHE A 2 -24.80 -10.25 61.34
N SER A 3 -25.09 -8.94 61.23
CA SER A 3 -26.37 -8.17 61.20
C SER A 3 -26.03 -6.68 60.99
N ARG A 4 -27.00 -5.87 60.50
CA ARG A 4 -27.04 -4.37 60.43
C ARG A 4 -26.40 -3.74 59.17
N SER A 5 -26.98 -2.69 58.54
CA SER A 5 -28.29 -2.02 58.71
C SER A 5 -28.58 -0.96 57.61
N VAL A 6 -29.88 -0.70 57.32
CA VAL A 6 -30.51 0.63 57.03
C VAL A 6 -30.16 1.34 55.68
N CYS A 7 -31.04 1.32 54.66
CA CYS A 7 -32.08 2.34 54.25
C CYS A 7 -31.59 3.37 53.17
N LEU A 8 -32.40 4.03 52.31
CA LEU A 8 -33.87 4.19 52.15
C LEU A 8 -34.30 4.63 50.69
N ALA A 9 -35.56 4.34 50.29
CA ALA A 9 -36.51 5.01 49.32
C ALA A 9 -36.12 5.32 47.84
N LEU A 10 -36.92 5.08 46.77
CA LEU A 10 -38.38 5.21 46.43
C LEU A 10 -38.83 6.65 46.06
N VAL A 11 -39.10 7.02 44.80
CA VAL A 11 -40.28 6.81 43.88
C VAL A 11 -41.30 7.98 43.85
N ALA A 12 -41.73 8.34 42.62
CA ALA A 12 -42.45 9.52 42.10
C ALA A 12 -43.84 9.94 42.67
N ALA A 13 -44.24 11.23 42.50
CA ALA A 13 -45.29 11.71 41.55
C ALA A 13 -46.04 13.06 41.89
N TRP A 14 -46.22 13.92 40.86
CA TRP A 14 -47.42 14.74 40.47
C TRP A 14 -48.02 15.98 41.24
N LEU A 15 -47.86 17.16 40.59
CA LEU A 15 -48.87 18.14 40.05
C LEU A 15 -49.73 19.16 40.89
N GLY A 16 -49.67 20.44 40.44
CA GLY A 16 -50.63 21.57 40.60
C GLY A 16 -49.95 22.95 40.34
N ALA A 17 -50.56 24.06 39.88
CA ALA A 17 -51.90 24.37 39.30
C ALA A 17 -51.81 25.53 38.24
N MET A 18 -52.66 26.60 38.25
CA MET A 18 -52.81 27.60 37.14
C MET A 18 -52.66 29.11 37.48
N GLY A 19 -52.12 29.89 36.52
CA GLY A 19 -52.22 31.37 36.36
C GLY A 19 -50.88 32.08 36.05
N SER A 20 -50.77 33.17 35.25
CA SER A 20 -51.72 33.80 34.30
C SER A 20 -51.00 34.67 33.23
N THR A 21 -51.59 34.75 32.02
CA THR A 21 -51.48 35.74 30.91
C THR A 21 -50.15 36.48 30.57
N ALA A 22 -49.56 36.02 29.45
CA ALA A 22 -49.16 36.80 28.24
C ALA A 22 -47.92 37.74 28.21
N ARG A 23 -46.84 37.28 27.57
CA ARG A 23 -46.43 37.70 26.20
C ARG A 23 -45.27 36.84 25.64
N CYS A 24 -45.09 36.86 24.32
CA CYS A 24 -44.32 35.90 23.52
C CYS A 24 -42.82 35.76 23.86
N ALA A 25 -42.36 34.52 24.08
CA ALA A 25 -41.06 33.95 23.63
C ALA A 25 -41.01 32.45 23.99
N GLU A 26 -40.78 31.56 23.02
CA GLU A 26 -40.57 30.12 23.26
C GLU A 26 -39.06 29.74 23.33
N PRO A 27 -38.68 28.61 23.96
CA PRO A 27 -37.69 28.69 25.02
C PRO A 27 -36.29 28.08 24.78
N PHE A 28 -35.33 28.67 25.48
CA PHE A 28 -34.12 28.06 26.06
C PHE A 28 -34.14 28.39 27.59
N PRO A 29 -33.31 27.80 28.48
CA PRO A 29 -32.40 26.66 28.37
C PRO A 29 -32.67 25.60 29.48
N PRO A 30 -31.68 24.76 29.86
CA PRO A 30 -30.95 25.12 31.09
C PRO A 30 -29.42 25.07 30.95
N GLY A 31 -28.72 25.96 31.68
CA GLY A 31 -27.26 25.96 31.78
C GLY A 31 -26.73 24.93 32.79
N GLY A 32 -25.47 24.52 32.62
CA GLY A 32 -24.74 23.64 33.55
C GLY A 32 -24.17 24.39 34.77
N PRO A 33 -22.89 24.19 35.19
CA PRO A 33 -21.87 23.25 34.71
C PRO A 33 -21.13 22.45 35.82
N ARG A 34 -20.35 21.41 35.44
CA ARG A 34 -18.94 21.13 35.86
C ARG A 34 -18.50 19.68 35.62
N GLY A 35 -17.27 19.52 35.11
CA GLY A 35 -16.38 18.38 35.42
C GLY A 35 -16.20 17.28 34.35
N GLY A 36 -14.97 17.11 33.84
CA GLY A 36 -14.55 15.96 33.02
C GLY A 36 -13.99 16.34 31.64
N LEU A 37 -12.67 16.31 31.46
CA LEU A 37 -11.97 16.82 30.27
C LEU A 37 -11.41 15.71 29.35
N ARG A 38 -11.89 15.68 28.09
CA ARG A 38 -11.13 15.39 26.84
C ARG A 38 -10.54 13.96 26.60
N PRO A 39 -10.16 13.57 25.35
CA PRO A 39 -10.88 13.76 24.07
C PRO A 39 -10.66 12.64 22.99
N PRO A 40 -11.32 12.68 21.81
CA PRO A 40 -11.07 11.74 20.68
C PRO A 40 -9.93 12.17 19.73
N GLN A 41 -9.62 11.31 18.74
CA GLN A 41 -8.38 11.27 17.93
C GLN A 41 -7.92 12.52 17.14
N GLN A 42 -8.66 13.62 17.13
CA GLN A 42 -8.17 14.92 16.63
C GLN A 42 -7.11 15.56 17.55
N GLN A 43 -6.76 14.93 18.67
CA GLN A 43 -5.83 15.46 19.69
C GLN A 43 -4.47 14.75 19.82
N LEU A 44 -4.10 13.84 18.91
CA LEU A 44 -2.69 13.42 18.84
C LEU A 44 -1.87 14.49 18.10
N GLY A 45 -1.36 15.44 18.89
CA GLY A 45 -0.51 16.54 18.45
C GLY A 45 -1.25 17.86 18.24
N VAL A 46 -0.47 18.93 18.00
CA VAL A 46 -0.95 20.29 17.73
C VAL A 46 -0.74 20.61 16.25
N LEU A 47 -1.82 20.96 15.56
CA LEU A 47 -1.78 21.51 14.21
C LEU A 47 -1.47 23.01 14.26
N THR A 48 -0.59 23.48 13.37
CA THR A 48 -0.23 24.89 13.22
C THR A 48 0.14 25.23 11.77
N LEU A 49 0.39 26.52 11.51
CA LEU A 49 0.86 27.05 10.24
C LEU A 49 2.22 27.71 10.46
N VAL A 50 3.27 27.23 9.77
CA VAL A 50 4.60 27.83 9.76
C VAL A 50 4.67 28.91 8.67
N PRO A 51 5.14 30.14 8.96
CA PRO A 51 5.33 31.18 7.95
C PRO A 51 6.32 30.71 6.87
N SER A 52 5.97 30.84 5.60
CA SER A 52 6.85 30.54 4.47
C SER A 52 6.39 31.32 3.24
N SER A 53 7.33 31.88 2.46
CA SER A 53 7.01 32.53 1.19
C SER A 53 6.37 31.56 0.20
N ALA A 54 6.80 30.30 0.19
CA ALA A 54 6.25 29.24 -0.65
C ALA A 54 4.80 28.88 -0.27
N GLY A 55 4.38 29.14 0.98
CA GLY A 55 3.00 28.94 1.46
C GLY A 55 2.10 30.18 1.31
N GLY A 56 2.63 31.30 0.79
CA GLY A 56 1.94 32.59 0.76
C GLY A 56 1.47 33.07 2.14
N GLU A 57 0.40 33.87 2.18
CA GLU A 57 -0.16 34.36 3.45
C GLU A 57 -0.58 33.23 4.40
N ARG A 58 -1.02 32.09 3.88
CA ARG A 58 -1.48 30.96 4.68
C ARG A 58 -0.32 30.26 5.41
N GLY A 59 0.84 30.13 4.76
CA GLY A 59 1.97 29.37 5.27
C GLY A 59 1.83 27.86 5.06
N ILE A 60 2.71 27.10 5.72
CA ILE A 60 2.81 25.64 5.59
C ILE A 60 2.13 24.97 6.78
N ALA A 61 1.20 24.06 6.52
CA ALA A 61 0.55 23.28 7.56
C ALA A 61 1.53 22.26 8.15
N VAL A 62 1.65 22.28 9.47
CA VAL A 62 2.55 21.45 10.26
C VAL A 62 1.80 20.89 11.46
N ARG A 63 1.92 19.59 11.72
CA ARG A 63 1.43 18.94 12.94
C ARG A 63 2.62 18.45 13.76
N VAL A 64 2.72 18.98 14.98
CA VAL A 64 3.71 18.57 15.99
C VAL A 64 3.06 17.54 16.89
N LEU A 65 3.65 16.35 17.00
CA LEU A 65 3.16 15.25 17.83
C LEU A 65 4.21 14.90 18.91
N PRO A 66 4.02 15.37 20.16
CA PRO A 66 4.92 15.05 21.26
C PRO A 66 4.74 13.60 21.73
N PRO A 67 5.80 12.90 22.16
CA PRO A 67 5.73 11.52 22.63
C PRO A 67 5.11 11.42 24.04
N PRO A 68 4.60 10.25 24.45
CA PRO A 68 4.06 10.05 25.80
C PRO A 68 5.18 9.98 26.86
N ARG A 69 6.35 9.47 26.48
CA ARG A 69 7.59 9.48 27.27
C ARG A 69 8.73 9.98 26.37
N PRO A 70 9.55 10.97 26.80
CA PRO A 70 10.69 11.41 26.01
C PRO A 70 11.72 10.28 25.87
N ARG A 71 12.50 10.29 24.77
CA ARG A 71 13.53 9.27 24.53
C ARG A 71 14.62 9.25 25.61
N TYR A 72 14.95 10.43 26.16
CA TYR A 72 15.94 10.61 27.21
C TYR A 72 15.38 11.48 28.34
N ASP A 73 15.94 11.35 29.54
CA ASP A 73 15.57 12.19 30.70
C ASP A 73 15.79 13.70 30.43
N ALA A 74 16.73 14.03 29.53
CA ALA A 74 17.03 15.39 29.13
C ALA A 74 15.96 16.03 28.21
N GLY A 75 15.09 15.23 27.57
CA GLY A 75 14.08 15.66 26.61
C GLY A 75 13.89 14.69 25.42
N ALA A 76 13.00 15.05 24.50
CA ALA A 76 12.70 14.28 23.30
C ALA A 76 13.41 14.85 22.04
N PRO A 77 14.10 14.03 21.23
CA PRO A 77 14.60 14.42 19.91
C PRO A 77 13.44 14.65 18.92
N VAL A 78 13.73 15.31 17.80
CA VAL A 78 12.72 15.68 16.78
C VAL A 78 12.97 14.96 15.47
N VAL A 79 11.93 14.37 14.89
CA VAL A 79 11.96 13.77 13.55
C VAL A 79 10.97 14.48 12.62
N ILE A 80 11.45 14.97 11.47
CA ILE A 80 10.63 15.58 10.43
C ILE A 80 10.39 14.56 9.33
N HIS A 81 9.13 14.17 9.13
CA HIS A 81 8.71 13.30 8.03
C HIS A 81 8.69 14.07 6.72
N VAL A 82 9.64 13.77 5.83
CA VAL A 82 9.68 14.32 4.47
C VAL A 82 9.10 13.28 3.51
N ALA A 83 7.81 13.44 3.23
CA ALA A 83 7.00 12.47 2.51
C ALA A 83 7.61 12.05 1.15
N GLY A 84 7.51 10.77 0.81
CA GLY A 84 7.90 10.24 -0.49
C GLY A 84 6.87 10.47 -1.58
N GLY A 85 6.99 9.72 -2.67
CA GLY A 85 6.09 9.83 -3.82
C GLY A 85 6.14 11.20 -4.51
N VAL A 86 5.12 11.45 -5.33
CA VAL A 86 5.01 12.60 -6.24
C VAL A 86 3.92 13.59 -5.84
N GLU A 87 3.27 13.36 -4.72
CA GLU A 87 2.20 14.19 -4.19
C GLU A 87 2.76 15.21 -3.18
N PRO A 88 2.04 16.31 -2.92
CA PRO A 88 2.44 17.30 -1.91
C PRO A 88 2.38 16.79 -0.46
N GLY A 89 1.75 15.64 -0.21
CA GLY A 89 1.58 15.12 1.14
C GLY A 89 0.60 15.96 1.97
N ALA A 90 0.64 15.79 3.31
CA ALA A 90 -0.26 16.47 4.24
C ALA A 90 0.38 16.58 5.63
N ALA A 91 -0.09 17.53 6.44
CA ALA A 91 0.22 17.62 7.87
C ALA A 91 -0.39 16.48 8.73
N VAL A 92 -0.82 15.39 8.09
CA VAL A 92 -1.44 14.22 8.71
C VAL A 92 -0.75 12.97 8.17
N GLY A 93 -0.17 12.19 9.07
CA GLY A 93 0.41 10.88 8.78
C GLY A 93 0.21 9.92 9.96
N ARG A 94 0.63 8.66 9.77
CA ARG A 94 0.69 7.66 10.84
C ARG A 94 1.91 7.95 11.73
N PRO A 95 1.77 8.00 13.06
CA PRO A 95 2.92 8.08 13.96
C PRO A 95 3.79 6.82 13.83
N GLU A 96 5.10 7.00 13.69
CA GLU A 96 6.08 5.90 13.59
C GLU A 96 7.17 5.96 14.68
N PHE A 97 7.33 7.10 15.36
CA PHE A 97 8.41 7.34 16.34
C PHE A 97 7.89 7.85 17.70
N PHE A 98 6.59 8.11 17.83
CA PHE A 98 5.89 8.53 19.05
C PHE A 98 6.17 7.59 20.22
N GLY A 99 6.02 6.28 20.02
CA GLY A 99 6.36 5.25 21.01
C GLY A 99 7.87 4.98 21.18
N LEU A 100 8.71 5.62 20.35
CA LEU A 100 10.18 5.58 20.42
C LEU A 100 10.78 6.82 21.09
N GLY A 101 9.92 7.72 21.59
CA GLY A 101 10.26 8.89 22.39
C GLY A 101 10.60 10.15 21.62
N PHE A 102 10.20 10.24 20.35
CA PHE A 102 10.44 11.39 19.48
C PHE A 102 9.24 12.35 19.43
N VAL A 103 9.52 13.65 19.27
CA VAL A 103 8.55 14.60 18.73
C VAL A 103 8.50 14.40 17.22
N GLU A 104 7.37 13.92 16.71
CA GLU A 104 7.16 13.74 15.27
C GLU A 104 6.58 15.00 14.63
N ILE A 105 7.09 15.39 13.47
CA ILE A 105 6.59 16.49 12.67
C ILE A 105 6.13 15.98 11.32
N PHE A 106 4.86 16.21 11.01
CA PHE A 106 4.26 15.99 9.69
C PHE A 106 3.91 17.33 9.06
N PHE A 107 4.13 17.48 7.75
CA PHE A 107 3.78 18.71 7.02
C PHE A 107 3.31 18.39 5.60
N GLY A 108 2.51 19.28 5.02
CA GLY A 108 2.22 19.28 3.58
C GLY A 108 3.16 20.23 2.86
N PHE A 109 3.76 19.81 1.74
CA PHE A 109 4.40 20.76 0.80
C PHE A 109 3.36 21.80 0.30
N PRO A 110 3.79 22.91 -0.36
CA PRO A 110 2.86 23.93 -0.86
C PRO A 110 1.67 23.32 -1.62
N GLY A 111 0.45 23.74 -1.28
CA GLY A 111 -0.80 23.19 -1.83
C GLY A 111 -1.19 21.77 -1.36
N GLY A 112 -0.48 21.16 -0.41
CA GLY A 112 -0.80 19.85 0.17
C GLY A 112 -1.69 19.90 1.40
N GLY A 113 -2.36 18.78 1.71
CA GLY A 113 -3.31 18.66 2.83
C GLY A 113 -4.71 19.20 2.53
N GLU A 114 -5.61 19.08 3.51
CA GLU A 114 -7.04 19.43 3.37
C GLU A 114 -7.56 20.24 4.56
N GLY A 115 -8.58 21.08 4.33
CA GLY A 115 -9.23 21.88 5.37
C GLY A 115 -8.24 22.76 6.15
N GLU A 116 -8.31 22.72 7.48
CA GLU A 116 -7.36 23.42 8.36
C GLU A 116 -5.91 22.88 8.22
N ALA A 117 -5.75 21.62 7.83
CA ALA A 117 -4.45 20.97 7.66
C ALA A 117 -3.84 21.14 6.26
N ALA A 118 -4.41 22.03 5.43
CA ALA A 118 -3.86 22.39 4.13
C ALA A 118 -2.78 23.48 4.24
N SER A 119 -1.67 23.31 3.53
CA SER A 119 -0.67 24.34 3.23
C SER A 119 -1.17 25.28 2.14
N GLY A 120 -0.77 26.55 2.19
CA GLY A 120 -0.94 27.47 1.05
C GLY A 120 0.08 27.23 -0.06
N GLY A 121 0.06 28.10 -1.07
CA GLY A 121 0.96 28.02 -2.22
C GLY A 121 0.56 26.97 -3.27
N ARG A 122 1.44 26.71 -4.23
CA ARG A 122 1.24 25.75 -5.32
C ARG A 122 2.34 24.69 -5.29
N TYR A 123 1.96 23.42 -5.40
CA TYR A 123 2.92 22.33 -5.47
C TYR A 123 3.71 22.36 -6.79
N ASP A 124 5.04 22.46 -6.69
CA ASP A 124 5.96 22.52 -7.82
C ASP A 124 6.70 21.20 -8.08
N PHE A 125 6.18 20.07 -7.57
CA PHE A 125 6.77 18.74 -7.70
C PHE A 125 8.21 18.66 -7.15
N ARG A 126 8.38 19.02 -5.88
CA ARG A 126 9.66 19.00 -5.14
C ARG A 126 10.72 19.99 -5.65
N GLY A 127 10.30 21.06 -6.30
CA GLY A 127 11.18 22.12 -6.80
C GLY A 127 11.54 23.17 -5.72
N PRO A 128 11.95 24.39 -6.15
CA PRO A 128 12.36 25.46 -5.25
C PRO A 128 11.35 25.78 -4.13
N ASP A 129 10.05 25.86 -4.42
CA ASP A 129 9.02 26.21 -3.43
C ASP A 129 8.86 25.10 -2.39
N CYS A 130 8.93 23.83 -2.80
CA CYS A 130 8.99 22.73 -1.86
C CYS A 130 10.24 22.77 -0.96
N THR A 131 11.41 23.11 -1.51
CA THR A 131 12.64 23.21 -0.71
C THR A 131 12.59 24.39 0.26
N ARG A 132 12.03 25.54 -0.13
CA ARG A 132 11.79 26.69 0.76
C ARG A 132 10.83 26.33 1.89
N ALA A 133 9.70 25.69 1.56
CA ALA A 133 8.73 25.23 2.56
C ALA A 133 9.36 24.28 3.59
N LEU A 134 10.14 23.29 3.13
CA LEU A 134 10.85 22.36 4.02
C LEU A 134 11.91 23.09 4.87
N ALA A 135 12.63 24.07 4.32
CA ALA A 135 13.58 24.89 5.08
C ALA A 135 12.89 25.66 6.23
N ASP A 136 11.70 26.21 5.98
CA ASP A 136 10.93 26.90 7.03
C ASP A 136 10.41 25.94 8.10
N VAL A 137 9.98 24.74 7.72
CA VAL A 137 9.61 23.67 8.67
C VAL A 137 10.81 23.23 9.52
N ILE A 138 12.01 23.11 8.94
CA ILE A 138 13.25 22.81 9.67
C ILE A 138 13.60 23.95 10.64
N ARG A 139 13.51 25.21 10.21
CA ARG A 139 13.72 26.38 11.08
C ARG A 139 12.73 26.42 12.23
N PHE A 140 11.48 26.04 12.01
CA PHE A 140 10.50 25.89 13.09
C PHE A 140 10.85 24.74 14.05
N ALA A 141 11.20 23.56 13.52
CA ALA A 141 11.52 22.36 14.29
C ALA A 141 12.78 22.51 15.19
N THR A 142 13.79 23.21 14.67
CA THR A 142 15.01 23.62 15.39
C THR A 142 14.76 24.81 16.33
N GLY A 143 13.54 25.35 16.40
CA GLY A 143 13.16 26.49 17.23
C GLY A 143 13.73 27.84 16.78
N ARG A 144 14.33 27.91 15.58
CA ARG A 144 14.88 29.14 14.96
C ARG A 144 13.78 30.08 14.44
N ALA A 145 12.62 29.55 14.06
CA ALA A 145 11.43 30.32 13.68
C ALA A 145 10.21 29.96 14.55
N PRO A 146 9.29 30.91 14.81
CA PRO A 146 7.98 30.61 15.38
C PRO A 146 6.98 30.17 14.29
N ASP A 147 5.83 29.67 14.72
CA ASP A 147 4.64 29.55 13.88
C ASP A 147 3.96 30.91 13.65
N LYS A 148 2.88 30.93 12.84
CA LYS A 148 2.11 32.14 12.53
C LYS A 148 1.41 32.78 13.75
N GLN A 149 1.36 32.11 14.91
CA GLN A 149 0.82 32.63 16.16
C GLN A 149 1.93 33.10 17.12
N GLY A 150 3.19 33.10 16.68
CA GLY A 150 4.35 33.49 17.48
C GLY A 150 4.90 32.37 18.39
N ARG A 151 4.31 31.17 18.36
CA ARG A 151 4.67 30.04 19.23
C ARG A 151 5.85 29.27 18.64
N ARG A 152 6.76 28.79 19.47
CA ARG A 152 7.85 27.88 19.09
C ARG A 152 7.43 26.43 19.31
N ILE A 153 8.23 25.49 18.80
CA ILE A 153 7.98 24.06 18.97
C ILE A 153 7.85 23.63 20.44
N ASP A 154 8.61 24.25 21.35
CA ASP A 154 8.52 23.98 22.80
C ASP A 154 7.11 24.28 23.35
N ASP A 155 6.49 25.38 22.91
CA ASP A 155 5.14 25.78 23.32
C ASP A 155 4.06 24.79 22.82
N LEU A 156 4.35 24.06 21.74
CA LEU A 156 3.46 23.05 21.17
C LEU A 156 3.74 21.64 21.72
N ALA A 157 4.86 21.45 22.42
CA ALA A 157 5.27 20.17 23.00
C ALA A 157 4.69 19.88 24.40
N GLY A 158 3.96 20.85 24.97
CA GLY A 158 3.32 20.71 26.27
C GLY A 158 4.35 20.63 27.39
N ASN A 159 4.37 19.51 28.12
CA ASN A 159 5.35 19.24 29.18
C ASN A 159 6.62 18.53 28.67
N ILE A 160 6.69 18.15 27.39
CA ILE A 160 7.88 17.50 26.82
C ILE A 160 8.90 18.55 26.41
N LYS A 161 10.07 18.54 27.06
CA LYS A 161 11.22 19.36 26.64
C LYS A 161 11.75 18.88 25.29
N VAL A 162 11.82 19.79 24.31
CA VAL A 162 12.24 19.48 22.94
C VAL A 162 13.75 19.66 22.78
N LEU A 163 14.43 18.61 22.32
CA LEU A 163 15.86 18.63 22.01
C LEU A 163 16.07 19.13 20.57
N LYS A 164 15.93 20.45 20.38
CA LYS A 164 16.06 21.13 19.08
C LYS A 164 17.42 20.91 18.39
N ALA A 165 18.48 20.68 19.14
CA ALA A 165 19.81 20.32 18.64
C ALA A 165 19.98 18.81 18.33
N ASN A 166 18.93 18.02 18.56
CA ASN A 166 18.79 16.62 18.15
C ASN A 166 17.55 16.49 17.25
N CYS A 167 17.50 17.35 16.23
CA CYS A 167 16.45 17.42 15.22
C CYS A 167 17.02 16.90 13.90
N GLY A 168 16.27 16.05 13.20
CA GLY A 168 16.70 15.49 11.93
C GLY A 168 15.57 15.14 10.95
N LEU A 169 15.99 14.78 9.74
CA LEU A 169 15.12 14.51 8.61
C LEU A 169 14.95 13.02 8.37
N LEU A 170 13.72 12.58 8.11
CA LEU A 170 13.40 11.28 7.53
C LEU A 170 12.94 11.49 6.08
N GLY A 171 13.84 11.26 5.13
CA GLY A 171 13.55 11.36 3.69
C GLY A 171 13.14 10.02 3.11
N SER A 172 11.87 9.89 2.70
CA SER A 172 11.36 8.68 2.04
C SER A 172 11.38 8.84 0.53
N SER A 173 12.04 7.98 -0.25
CA SER A 173 11.97 7.99 -1.73
C SER A 173 12.28 9.40 -2.30
N HIS A 174 11.45 9.99 -3.18
CA HIS A 174 11.61 11.38 -3.66
C HIS A 174 11.69 12.44 -2.53
N GLY A 175 11.25 12.13 -1.31
CA GLY A 175 11.43 12.95 -0.11
C GLY A 175 12.91 13.15 0.26
N GLY A 176 13.77 12.14 0.06
CA GLY A 176 15.21 12.31 0.32
C GLY A 176 15.91 13.22 -0.67
N ASN A 177 15.50 13.27 -1.94
CA ASN A 177 16.00 14.30 -2.87
C ASN A 177 15.67 15.71 -2.34
N ALA A 178 14.46 15.92 -1.83
CA ALA A 178 14.11 17.18 -1.17
C ALA A 178 14.96 17.46 0.09
N CYS A 179 15.32 16.43 0.88
CA CYS A 179 16.25 16.56 2.02
C CYS A 179 17.67 16.99 1.59
N GLY A 180 18.24 16.35 0.57
CA GLY A 180 19.56 16.72 0.05
C GLY A 180 19.58 18.15 -0.51
N LEU A 181 18.56 18.50 -1.30
CA LEU A 181 18.45 19.82 -1.91
C LEU A 181 18.16 20.94 -0.90
N VAL A 182 17.34 20.69 0.14
CA VAL A 182 17.09 21.71 1.16
C VAL A 182 18.35 22.01 1.98
N MET A 183 19.12 21.00 2.37
CA MET A 183 20.41 21.19 3.04
C MET A 183 21.39 21.98 2.14
N ALA A 184 21.51 21.59 0.86
CA ALA A 184 22.40 22.26 -0.08
C ALA A 184 22.02 23.70 -0.43
N ARG A 185 20.73 24.05 -0.39
CA ARG A 185 20.23 25.40 -0.72
C ARG A 185 20.18 26.29 0.50
N HIS A 186 19.53 25.80 1.56
CA HIS A 186 19.10 26.58 2.72
C HIS A 186 19.82 26.21 4.02
N GLY A 187 20.78 25.27 4.01
CA GLY A 187 21.43 24.76 5.22
C GLY A 187 22.06 25.81 6.13
N GLU A 188 22.51 26.94 5.58
CA GLU A 188 23.05 28.09 6.33
C GLU A 188 22.01 28.73 7.27
N GLU A 189 20.71 28.50 7.03
CA GLU A 189 19.62 28.94 7.91
C GLU A 189 19.40 27.99 9.11
N PHE A 190 19.87 26.74 9.01
CA PHE A 190 19.74 25.67 10.01
C PHE A 190 21.00 24.77 10.13
N PRO A 191 22.21 25.33 10.34
CA PRO A 191 23.48 24.58 10.36
C PRO A 191 23.57 23.51 11.46
N ASP A 192 22.72 23.59 12.48
CA ASP A 192 22.63 22.66 13.61
C ASP A 192 21.71 21.45 13.35
N LEU A 193 21.24 21.24 12.10
CA LEU A 193 20.52 20.04 11.73
C LEU A 193 21.40 18.81 12.03
N ALA A 194 20.92 17.96 12.94
CA ALA A 194 21.78 16.98 13.59
C ALA A 194 21.99 15.71 12.75
N TRP A 195 20.96 15.30 11.99
CA TRP A 195 21.03 14.07 11.21
C TRP A 195 19.98 13.97 10.09
N TYR A 196 20.23 13.05 9.17
CA TYR A 196 19.39 12.71 8.03
C TYR A 196 19.37 11.19 7.80
N ALA A 197 18.18 10.60 7.87
CA ALA A 197 17.92 9.23 7.46
C ALA A 197 17.25 9.22 6.08
N SER A 198 17.89 8.59 5.09
CA SER A 198 17.36 8.39 3.74
C SER A 198 16.83 6.96 3.57
N MET A 199 15.64 6.81 3.00
CA MET A 199 15.06 5.51 2.61
C MET A 199 15.05 5.41 1.09
N GLU A 200 16.04 4.71 0.53
CA GLU A 200 16.15 4.33 -0.90
C GLU A 200 15.88 5.50 -1.89
N SER A 201 16.29 6.70 -1.50
CA SER A 201 15.94 7.91 -2.23
C SER A 201 16.62 7.97 -3.61
N PRO A 202 15.91 8.29 -4.71
CA PRO A 202 16.44 8.15 -6.08
C PRO A 202 17.37 9.31 -6.46
N TYR A 203 18.56 9.34 -5.86
CA TYR A 203 19.68 10.21 -6.22
C TYR A 203 20.41 9.66 -7.44
N GLY A 204 20.94 10.53 -8.29
CA GLY A 204 21.65 10.21 -9.52
C GLY A 204 20.81 10.47 -10.78
N GLU A 205 21.49 10.88 -11.86
CA GLU A 205 20.86 11.16 -13.14
C GLU A 205 20.09 9.93 -13.66
N GLY A 206 18.80 10.12 -13.99
CA GLY A 206 17.91 9.06 -14.49
C GLY A 206 17.26 8.18 -13.40
N MET A 207 17.58 8.36 -12.11
CA MET A 207 16.98 7.51 -11.05
C MET A 207 15.53 7.88 -10.72
N VAL A 208 15.19 9.18 -10.68
CA VAL A 208 13.81 9.63 -10.46
C VAL A 208 12.81 9.03 -11.47
N PRO A 209 13.09 9.03 -12.79
CA PRO A 209 12.24 8.37 -13.76
C PRO A 209 12.48 6.85 -13.92
N VAL A 210 13.28 6.19 -13.07
CA VAL A 210 13.65 4.76 -13.20
C VAL A 210 14.20 4.34 -14.59
N GLU A 211 15.11 5.17 -15.13
CA GLU A 211 15.67 5.00 -16.48
C GLU A 211 16.47 3.69 -16.65
N LEU A 212 17.10 3.20 -15.58
CA LEU A 212 17.82 1.92 -15.57
C LEU A 212 16.92 0.71 -15.27
N GLY A 213 15.63 0.95 -15.08
CA GLY A 213 14.65 -0.08 -14.71
C GLY A 213 14.06 0.12 -13.32
N GLY A 214 12.76 -0.16 -13.20
CA GLY A 214 12.03 -0.19 -11.94
C GLY A 214 11.34 -1.53 -11.74
N LEU A 215 10.93 -1.86 -10.50
CA LEU A 215 10.39 -3.17 -10.13
C LEU A 215 9.28 -3.72 -11.05
N GLY A 216 8.46 -2.84 -11.63
CA GLY A 216 7.36 -3.22 -12.54
C GLY A 216 7.76 -3.46 -14.00
N GLY A 217 8.96 -3.03 -14.42
CA GLY A 217 9.49 -3.19 -15.78
C GLY A 217 10.77 -4.04 -15.87
N GLY A 218 11.38 -4.38 -14.73
CA GLY A 218 12.70 -5.02 -14.68
C GLY A 218 13.83 -4.04 -14.98
N VAL A 219 15.06 -4.56 -15.09
CA VAL A 219 16.26 -3.81 -15.49
C VAL A 219 16.18 -3.47 -16.98
N ASN A 220 16.56 -2.24 -17.34
CA ASN A 220 16.72 -1.83 -18.74
C ASN A 220 17.80 -2.70 -19.43
N PRO A 221 17.50 -3.47 -20.50
CA PRO A 221 18.47 -4.34 -21.15
C PRO A 221 19.67 -3.61 -21.78
N ALA A 222 19.55 -2.30 -22.05
CA ALA A 222 20.67 -1.47 -22.49
C ALA A 222 21.64 -1.10 -21.33
N TYR A 223 21.33 -1.46 -20.08
CA TYR A 223 22.17 -1.17 -18.92
C TYR A 223 23.01 -2.38 -18.50
N ASP A 224 24.33 -2.21 -18.43
CA ASP A 224 25.23 -3.19 -17.79
C ASP A 224 25.51 -2.80 -16.32
N PRO A 225 24.96 -3.54 -15.33
CA PRO A 225 25.18 -3.26 -13.91
C PRO A 225 26.61 -3.61 -13.41
N LYS A 226 27.47 -4.23 -14.24
CA LYS A 226 28.87 -4.48 -13.87
C LYS A 226 29.71 -3.23 -14.10
N THR A 227 29.60 -2.61 -15.28
CA THR A 227 30.32 -1.38 -15.62
C THR A 227 29.60 -0.11 -15.18
N GLY A 228 28.27 -0.18 -15.01
CA GLY A 228 27.42 0.98 -14.80
C GLY A 228 27.14 1.80 -16.07
N VAL A 229 27.42 1.23 -17.25
CA VAL A 229 27.20 1.88 -18.54
C VAL A 229 25.78 1.59 -19.04
N LEU A 230 25.10 2.66 -19.49
CA LEU A 230 23.86 2.58 -20.25
C LEU A 230 24.19 2.80 -21.72
N ASP A 231 23.89 1.83 -22.58
CA ASP A 231 24.12 1.90 -24.02
C ASP A 231 23.10 2.85 -24.69
N LEU A 232 23.45 4.13 -24.70
CA LEU A 232 22.73 5.18 -25.41
C LEU A 232 22.76 4.99 -26.95
N GLY A 233 23.59 4.09 -27.47
CA GLY A 233 23.55 3.64 -28.87
C GLY A 233 22.22 2.97 -29.22
N ARG A 234 21.57 2.30 -28.27
CA ARG A 234 20.22 1.73 -28.44
C ARG A 234 19.09 2.76 -28.43
N LEU A 235 19.36 4.03 -28.11
CA LEU A 235 18.30 5.03 -28.05
C LEU A 235 17.66 5.26 -29.44
N ALA A 236 16.34 5.17 -29.51
CA ALA A 236 15.53 5.35 -30.70
C ALA A 236 14.28 6.20 -30.38
N TRP A 237 13.57 6.64 -31.42
CA TRP A 237 12.38 7.48 -31.34
C TRP A 237 11.20 6.82 -32.07
N SER A 238 10.00 6.93 -31.51
CA SER A 238 8.76 6.50 -32.14
C SER A 238 7.73 7.62 -32.05
N ASP A 239 7.21 8.07 -33.20
CA ASP A 239 6.19 9.12 -33.30
C ASP A 239 4.84 8.68 -32.72
N ASP A 240 4.53 7.38 -32.70
CA ASP A 240 3.25 6.86 -32.21
C ASP A 240 3.29 6.41 -30.73
N LEU A 241 4.48 6.22 -30.15
CA LEU A 241 4.63 5.81 -28.75
C LEU A 241 4.28 6.96 -27.79
N PRO A 242 3.32 6.81 -26.87
CA PRO A 242 3.11 7.77 -25.79
C PRO A 242 4.24 7.71 -24.75
N PRO A 243 4.69 8.85 -24.17
CA PRO A 243 5.72 8.85 -23.13
C PRO A 243 5.36 7.99 -21.90
N SER A 244 6.27 7.10 -21.52
CA SER A 244 6.09 6.18 -20.40
C SER A 244 6.34 6.86 -19.04
N GLY A 245 5.28 7.39 -18.44
CA GLY A 245 5.37 8.12 -17.17
C GLY A 245 5.66 7.22 -15.95
N PHE A 246 6.65 7.60 -15.13
CA PHE A 246 6.88 7.06 -13.80
C PHE A 246 7.02 8.16 -12.73
N PRO A 247 6.42 7.98 -11.53
CA PRO A 247 5.38 7.00 -11.20
C PRO A 247 4.06 7.33 -11.93
N ARG A 248 3.26 6.31 -12.24
CA ARG A 248 1.99 6.41 -13.00
C ARG A 248 0.82 7.09 -12.25
N ARG A 249 1.09 7.81 -11.15
CA ARG A 249 0.09 8.63 -10.42
C ARG A 249 0.07 10.06 -10.95
N GLY A 250 -1.12 10.63 -11.00
CA GLY A 250 -1.47 11.87 -11.70
C GLY A 250 -2.67 11.62 -12.63
N PRO A 251 -3.30 12.67 -13.19
CA PRO A 251 -4.25 12.50 -14.29
C PRO A 251 -3.57 11.72 -15.42
N ALA A 252 -4.31 10.82 -16.07
CA ALA A 252 -3.73 9.90 -17.05
C ALA A 252 -2.89 10.67 -18.10
N PRO A 253 -1.65 10.23 -18.41
CA PRO A 253 -1.00 10.63 -19.64
C PRO A 253 -1.99 10.36 -20.77
N PRO A 254 -2.48 11.38 -21.49
CA PRO A 254 -3.50 11.14 -22.48
C PRO A 254 -2.87 10.35 -23.62
N SER A 255 -3.63 9.43 -24.20
CA SER A 255 -3.35 8.83 -25.51
C SER A 255 -3.23 9.86 -26.64
N ALA A 256 -3.44 11.15 -26.34
CA ALA A 256 -3.19 12.30 -27.19
C ALA A 256 -1.72 12.77 -27.21
N LEU A 257 -0.86 12.42 -26.23
CA LEU A 257 0.58 12.68 -26.35
C LEU A 257 1.24 11.58 -27.18
N LYS A 258 1.66 11.95 -28.39
CA LYS A 258 2.38 11.12 -29.35
C LYS A 258 3.84 11.53 -29.43
N GLY A 259 4.75 10.57 -29.55
CA GLY A 259 6.19 10.82 -29.64
C GLY A 259 6.93 10.55 -28.34
N ALA A 260 7.74 9.50 -28.30
CA ALA A 260 8.59 9.15 -27.17
C ALA A 260 9.89 8.43 -27.59
N LEU A 261 10.88 8.49 -26.69
CA LEU A 261 12.12 7.74 -26.81
C LEU A 261 11.96 6.33 -26.21
N TYR A 262 12.73 5.39 -26.73
CA TYR A 262 12.86 4.03 -26.22
C TYR A 262 14.26 3.49 -26.51
N PHE A 263 14.62 2.36 -25.92
CA PHE A 263 15.83 1.62 -26.24
C PHE A 263 15.44 0.47 -27.17
N ASP A 264 15.89 0.57 -28.42
CA ASP A 264 15.77 -0.41 -29.50
C ASP A 264 16.77 -1.56 -29.24
N ILE A 265 16.28 -2.62 -28.61
CA ILE A 265 17.10 -3.75 -28.17
C ILE A 265 17.27 -4.75 -29.31
N ASN A 266 16.25 -4.94 -30.16
CA ASN A 266 16.31 -5.85 -31.30
C ASN A 266 17.04 -5.25 -32.53
N GLY A 267 17.09 -3.91 -32.64
CA GLY A 267 17.76 -3.16 -33.71
C GLY A 267 16.90 -2.91 -34.96
N ASP A 268 15.57 -3.06 -34.89
CA ASP A 268 14.66 -2.92 -36.03
C ASP A 268 14.10 -1.50 -36.24
N GLY A 269 14.32 -0.60 -35.28
CA GLY A 269 13.88 0.79 -35.32
C GLY A 269 12.39 1.02 -35.05
N ARG A 270 11.65 0.04 -34.49
CA ARG A 270 10.22 0.14 -34.16
C ARG A 270 9.93 -0.40 -32.76
N PHE A 271 9.43 0.47 -31.89
CA PHE A 271 9.06 0.07 -30.52
C PHE A 271 8.09 -1.12 -30.46
N SER A 272 8.55 -2.23 -29.90
CA SER A 272 7.77 -3.39 -29.46
C SER A 272 7.80 -3.48 -27.93
N SER A 273 6.66 -3.68 -27.27
CA SER A 273 6.64 -3.89 -25.80
C SER A 273 7.16 -5.25 -25.36
N GLU A 274 7.40 -6.18 -26.30
CA GLU A 274 7.97 -7.50 -26.01
C GLU A 274 9.50 -7.50 -26.16
N ASP A 275 10.02 -6.73 -27.11
CA ASP A 275 11.44 -6.72 -27.49
C ASP A 275 12.21 -5.53 -26.90
N ASP A 276 11.56 -4.36 -26.75
CA ASP A 276 12.22 -3.10 -26.40
C ASP A 276 11.92 -2.59 -25.00
N PHE A 277 12.75 -1.66 -24.55
CA PHE A 277 12.59 -1.00 -23.26
C PHE A 277 12.17 0.47 -23.43
N PRO A 278 11.00 0.90 -22.93
CA PRO A 278 10.58 2.28 -23.06
C PRO A 278 11.47 3.20 -22.21
N ALA A 279 11.90 4.34 -22.76
CA ALA A 279 12.69 5.28 -21.97
C ALA A 279 11.74 6.03 -21.03
N ASN A 280 11.75 5.62 -19.75
CA ASN A 280 10.85 6.14 -18.73
C ASN A 280 11.08 7.64 -18.48
N VAL A 281 9.99 8.36 -18.20
CA VAL A 281 9.99 9.81 -17.96
C VAL A 281 9.28 10.21 -16.69
N PHE A 282 9.70 11.32 -16.11
CA PHE A 282 8.89 12.01 -15.13
C PHE A 282 7.93 12.95 -15.89
N LEU A 283 6.66 12.59 -16.04
CA LEU A 283 5.71 13.35 -16.85
C LEU A 283 4.96 14.38 -16.00
N ARG A 284 5.28 15.68 -16.08
CA ARG A 284 4.66 16.74 -15.26
C ARG A 284 4.57 18.09 -15.97
N ASP A 285 3.51 18.84 -15.65
CA ASP A 285 3.38 20.27 -15.96
C ASP A 285 3.85 21.08 -14.74
N VAL A 286 4.84 21.95 -14.96
CA VAL A 286 5.40 22.88 -13.96
C VAL A 286 5.12 24.35 -14.28
N GLY A 287 3.99 24.63 -14.95
CA GLY A 287 3.58 25.98 -15.36
C GLY A 287 3.91 26.35 -16.79
N GLY A 288 4.14 25.35 -17.66
CA GLY A 288 4.51 25.54 -19.07
C GLY A 288 3.91 24.51 -20.01
N GLY A 289 2.87 23.80 -19.57
CA GLY A 289 2.31 22.64 -20.26
C GLY A 289 2.96 21.33 -19.81
N LEU A 290 2.28 20.22 -20.09
CA LEU A 290 2.71 18.87 -19.73
C LEU A 290 3.98 18.49 -20.49
N LYS A 291 5.08 18.23 -19.78
CA LYS A 291 6.36 17.81 -20.36
C LYS A 291 6.82 16.43 -19.88
N ALA A 292 7.45 15.69 -20.78
CA ALA A 292 8.08 14.41 -20.57
C ALA A 292 9.54 14.64 -20.16
N TRP A 293 9.80 14.75 -18.85
CA TRP A 293 11.14 15.03 -18.33
C TRP A 293 11.98 13.75 -18.34
N TYR A 294 12.72 13.55 -19.45
CA TYR A 294 13.86 12.63 -19.55
C TYR A 294 15.07 13.19 -18.80
N SER A 295 16.09 12.36 -18.55
CA SER A 295 17.39 12.84 -18.07
C SER A 295 18.11 13.72 -19.11
N PRO A 296 18.98 14.64 -18.69
CA PRO A 296 19.81 15.42 -19.60
C PRO A 296 20.68 14.55 -20.53
N ARG A 297 21.24 13.43 -20.06
CA ARG A 297 22.02 12.50 -20.92
C ARG A 297 21.21 11.90 -22.07
N ILE A 298 19.96 11.51 -21.83
CA ILE A 298 19.07 10.95 -22.87
C ILE A 298 18.75 12.02 -23.92
N LEU A 299 18.43 13.24 -23.48
CA LEU A 299 18.13 14.35 -24.39
C LEU A 299 19.37 14.78 -25.18
N ARG A 300 20.55 14.84 -24.56
CA ARG A 300 21.82 15.16 -25.24
C ARG A 300 22.11 14.15 -26.36
N GLU A 301 21.91 12.86 -26.12
CA GLU A 301 22.10 11.85 -27.17
C GLU A 301 21.04 11.96 -28.28
N ALA A 302 19.76 12.12 -27.91
CA ALA A 302 18.68 12.26 -28.89
C ALA A 302 18.85 13.50 -29.78
N GLU A 303 19.33 14.63 -29.23
CA GLU A 303 19.72 15.81 -30.00
C GLU A 303 20.93 15.53 -30.89
N ARG A 304 22.01 14.94 -30.34
CA ARG A 304 23.24 14.61 -31.09
C ARG A 304 22.98 13.70 -32.30
N ARG A 305 22.06 12.75 -32.16
CA ARG A 305 21.62 11.82 -33.22
C ARG A 305 20.44 12.32 -34.05
N SER A 306 19.90 13.51 -33.75
CA SER A 306 18.72 14.09 -34.42
C SER A 306 17.48 13.16 -34.42
N LEU A 307 17.27 12.41 -33.34
CA LEU A 307 16.22 11.38 -33.25
C LEU A 307 14.79 11.95 -33.35
N PHE A 308 14.57 13.20 -32.97
CA PHE A 308 13.26 13.87 -33.05
C PHE A 308 12.87 14.33 -34.47
N GLY A 309 13.64 13.95 -35.50
CA GLY A 309 13.41 14.39 -36.88
C GLY A 309 13.59 15.90 -37.05
N LYS A 310 12.76 16.51 -37.93
CA LYS A 310 12.88 17.94 -38.31
C LYS A 310 12.42 18.92 -37.22
N THR A 311 11.54 18.51 -36.32
CA THR A 311 10.91 19.39 -35.33
C THR A 311 10.67 18.61 -34.04
N ARG A 312 11.31 19.05 -32.94
CA ARG A 312 11.06 18.47 -31.62
C ARG A 312 9.61 18.71 -31.18
N PRO A 313 8.87 17.68 -30.74
CA PRO A 313 7.52 17.87 -30.21
C PRO A 313 7.48 18.74 -28.95
N PRO A 314 6.45 19.59 -28.74
CA PRO A 314 6.42 20.57 -27.64
C PRO A 314 6.49 19.99 -26.21
N HIS A 315 6.04 18.74 -26.01
CA HIS A 315 6.11 18.04 -24.73
C HIS A 315 7.50 17.49 -24.41
N ILE A 316 8.43 17.48 -25.36
CA ILE A 316 9.82 17.07 -25.14
C ILE A 316 10.65 18.32 -24.76
N PRO A 317 11.17 18.42 -23.53
CA PRO A 317 12.01 19.54 -23.14
C PRO A 317 13.34 19.55 -23.92
N SER A 318 13.91 20.73 -24.08
CA SER A 318 15.33 20.88 -24.46
C SER A 318 16.27 20.39 -23.34
N VAL A 319 17.51 20.04 -23.70
CA VAL A 319 18.56 19.72 -22.72
C VAL A 319 18.67 20.80 -21.64
N ALA A 320 18.71 22.08 -22.03
CA ALA A 320 18.84 23.19 -21.08
C ALA A 320 17.61 23.35 -20.16
N GLU A 321 16.40 22.97 -20.60
CA GLU A 321 15.22 22.94 -19.73
C GLU A 321 15.28 21.77 -18.75
N ALA A 322 15.66 20.57 -19.22
CA ALA A 322 15.80 19.40 -18.36
C ALA A 322 16.90 19.60 -17.31
N GLU A 323 18.03 20.21 -17.66
CA GLU A 323 19.11 20.52 -16.72
C GLU A 323 18.68 21.54 -15.66
N ARG A 324 17.81 22.51 -16.00
CA ARG A 324 17.19 23.39 -14.99
C ARG A 324 16.20 22.64 -14.11
N PHE A 325 15.33 21.83 -14.72
CA PHE A 325 14.30 21.06 -14.01
C PHE A 325 14.90 20.06 -13.00
N TRP A 326 15.93 19.32 -13.40
CA TRP A 326 16.55 18.29 -12.57
C TRP A 326 17.48 18.84 -11.49
N ARG A 327 18.14 19.98 -11.72
CA ARG A 327 18.91 20.69 -10.69
C ARG A 327 18.11 20.97 -9.42
N ASP A 328 16.80 21.11 -9.56
CA ASP A 328 15.85 21.38 -8.47
C ASP A 328 15.19 20.12 -7.88
N ARG A 329 15.46 18.91 -8.40
CA ARG A 329 14.71 17.67 -8.07
C ARG A 329 15.56 16.41 -7.90
N GLU A 330 16.83 16.48 -8.27
CA GLU A 330 17.85 15.44 -8.12
C GLU A 330 18.97 16.00 -7.22
N ALA A 331 19.34 15.30 -6.14
CA ALA A 331 20.19 15.83 -5.09
C ALA A 331 21.67 15.41 -5.15
N SER A 332 22.08 14.48 -6.02
CA SER A 332 23.43 13.90 -6.04
C SER A 332 24.53 14.96 -6.23
N ALA A 333 24.36 15.85 -7.20
CA ALA A 333 25.29 16.96 -7.44
C ALA A 333 25.31 18.01 -6.31
N ALA A 334 24.29 18.02 -5.45
CA ALA A 334 24.11 18.99 -4.37
C ALA A 334 24.72 18.52 -3.03
N VAL A 335 25.13 17.25 -2.90
CA VAL A 335 25.64 16.67 -1.65
C VAL A 335 26.86 17.42 -1.07
N PRO A 336 27.86 17.88 -1.85
CA PRO A 336 28.97 18.67 -1.30
C PRO A 336 28.53 19.97 -0.61
N ASP A 337 27.55 20.67 -1.17
CA ASP A 337 26.98 21.87 -0.55
C ASP A 337 26.10 21.52 0.65
N ALA A 338 25.38 20.40 0.63
CA ALA A 338 24.60 19.92 1.78
C ALA A 338 25.51 19.68 3.00
N VAL A 339 26.63 18.98 2.81
CA VAL A 339 27.60 18.75 3.89
C VAL A 339 28.27 20.04 4.34
N ARG A 340 28.66 20.92 3.40
CA ARG A 340 29.29 22.20 3.73
C ARG A 340 28.38 23.12 4.56
N LYS A 341 27.08 23.15 4.26
CA LYS A 341 26.11 24.04 4.92
C LYS A 341 25.45 23.42 6.17
N CYS A 342 25.37 22.10 6.25
CA CYS A 342 24.90 21.36 7.43
C CYS A 342 26.03 20.46 7.97
N PRO A 343 27.15 21.01 8.47
CA PRO A 343 28.34 20.23 8.87
C PRO A 343 28.09 19.33 10.09
N SER A 344 27.02 19.57 10.83
CA SER A 344 26.59 18.74 11.96
C SER A 344 25.86 17.47 11.52
N ALA A 345 25.34 17.40 10.30
CA ALA A 345 24.44 16.35 9.87
C ALA A 345 25.15 14.99 9.72
N ALA A 346 24.81 14.06 10.60
CA ALA A 346 25.12 12.64 10.46
C ALA A 346 24.11 11.94 9.52
N VAL A 347 24.57 11.02 8.67
CA VAL A 347 23.74 10.42 7.61
C VAL A 347 23.68 8.90 7.75
N ILE A 348 22.48 8.33 7.64
CA ILE A 348 22.29 6.91 7.34
C ILE A 348 21.48 6.81 6.04
N VAL A 349 22.00 6.02 5.10
CA VAL A 349 21.30 5.65 3.87
C VAL A 349 20.80 4.21 4.04
N TYR A 350 19.49 4.02 4.16
CA TYR A 350 18.88 2.70 4.14
C TYR A 350 18.77 2.17 2.71
N ALA A 351 19.07 0.88 2.55
CA ALA A 351 18.95 0.10 1.32
C ALA A 351 18.76 -1.39 1.63
N GLY A 352 17.66 -1.98 1.15
CA GLY A 352 17.43 -3.42 1.20
C GLY A 352 18.04 -4.18 0.02
N GLU A 353 18.18 -5.51 0.14
CA GLU A 353 18.47 -6.44 -0.98
C GLU A 353 17.43 -6.31 -2.11
N ARG A 354 16.21 -5.92 -1.73
CA ARG A 354 15.12 -5.58 -2.64
C ARG A 354 14.72 -4.14 -2.41
N ASP A 355 15.12 -3.28 -3.34
CA ASP A 355 14.70 -1.89 -3.41
C ASP A 355 13.18 -1.75 -3.58
N HIS A 356 12.59 -0.67 -3.07
CA HIS A 356 11.16 -0.38 -3.16
C HIS A 356 10.71 0.09 -4.56
N VAL A 357 11.61 0.59 -5.42
CA VAL A 357 11.29 1.18 -6.74
C VAL A 357 12.24 0.74 -7.85
N GLN A 358 13.56 0.80 -7.64
CA GLN A 358 14.57 0.55 -8.66
C GLN A 358 14.76 -0.95 -8.92
N ALA A 359 15.13 -1.33 -10.15
CA ALA A 359 15.48 -2.71 -10.49
C ALA A 359 16.99 -2.95 -10.65
N ALA A 360 17.79 -1.89 -10.85
CA ALA A 360 19.23 -1.99 -11.11
C ALA A 360 19.97 -2.66 -9.93
N PRO A 361 20.53 -3.87 -10.12
CA PRO A 361 20.99 -4.71 -9.02
C PRO A 361 22.31 -4.26 -8.39
N ASP A 362 22.98 -3.24 -8.93
CA ASP A 362 24.15 -2.55 -8.36
C ASP A 362 23.77 -1.31 -7.55
N HIS A 363 22.47 -1.06 -7.33
CA HIS A 363 21.92 0.03 -6.50
C HIS A 363 22.60 1.40 -6.75
N PRO A 364 22.69 1.88 -8.01
CA PRO A 364 23.47 3.07 -8.36
C PRO A 364 23.01 4.34 -7.65
N HIS A 365 21.73 4.42 -7.27
CA HIS A 365 21.16 5.52 -6.50
C HIS A 365 21.52 5.50 -4.99
N ILE A 366 21.82 4.32 -4.44
CA ILE A 366 22.38 4.17 -3.09
C ILE A 366 23.86 4.55 -3.13
N LEU A 367 24.59 4.06 -4.13
CA LEU A 367 25.98 4.44 -4.38
C LEU A 367 26.12 5.97 -4.50
N ALA A 368 25.27 6.62 -5.30
CA ALA A 368 25.25 8.08 -5.45
C ALA A 368 25.06 8.84 -4.12
N GLN A 369 24.32 8.28 -3.16
CA GLN A 369 24.17 8.86 -1.82
C GLN A 369 25.35 8.56 -0.93
N ILE A 370 25.64 7.27 -0.69
CA ILE A 370 26.60 6.86 0.33
C ILE A 370 28.01 7.36 0.00
N GLU A 371 28.43 7.23 -1.26
CA GLU A 371 29.71 7.74 -1.73
C GLU A 371 29.70 9.26 -1.85
N GLY A 372 28.58 9.87 -2.26
CA GLY A 372 28.45 11.33 -2.30
C GLY A 372 28.70 11.96 -0.93
N PHE A 373 28.03 11.48 0.12
CA PHE A 373 28.21 11.98 1.49
C PHE A 373 29.58 11.62 2.07
N ARG A 374 30.12 10.43 1.77
CA ARG A 374 31.47 10.01 2.19
C ARG A 374 32.58 10.87 1.57
N GLN A 375 32.51 11.11 0.26
CA GLN A 375 33.50 11.91 -0.48
C GLN A 375 33.39 13.42 -0.13
N ALA A 376 32.17 13.91 0.13
CA ALA A 376 31.94 15.24 0.69
C ALA A 376 32.41 15.39 2.16
N LYS A 377 32.84 14.31 2.82
CA LYS A 377 33.28 14.26 4.22
C LYS A 377 32.19 14.66 5.22
N ALA A 378 30.99 14.11 5.05
CA ALA A 378 29.92 14.19 6.05
C ALA A 378 30.42 13.72 7.42
N ARG A 379 29.90 14.34 8.51
CA ARG A 379 30.30 14.08 9.90
C ARG A 379 30.34 12.59 10.24
N PHE A 380 29.34 11.87 9.75
CA PHE A 380 29.15 10.43 9.88
C PHE A 380 28.31 10.00 8.68
N VAL A 381 28.63 8.85 8.08
CA VAL A 381 27.88 8.28 6.97
C VAL A 381 27.91 6.76 7.06
N ARG A 382 26.75 6.11 7.14
CA ARG A 382 26.63 4.64 7.24
C ARG A 382 25.61 4.11 6.22
N LEU A 383 25.95 3.01 5.58
CA LEU A 383 25.01 2.23 4.78
C LEU A 383 24.24 1.34 5.74
N ASN A 384 22.93 1.53 5.81
CA ASN A 384 22.02 0.87 6.74
C ASN A 384 22.28 1.15 8.24
N PRO A 385 21.25 1.02 9.09
CA PRO A 385 21.42 1.10 10.54
C PRO A 385 22.32 0.00 11.08
N ASP A 386 22.91 0.30 12.23
CA ASP A 386 23.66 -0.59 13.09
C ASP A 386 22.83 -1.79 13.54
N ARG A 387 23.44 -2.97 13.51
CA ARG A 387 22.73 -4.24 13.78
C ARG A 387 22.13 -4.26 15.18
N ALA A 388 22.79 -3.67 16.18
CA ALA A 388 22.25 -3.62 17.55
C ALA A 388 20.92 -2.85 17.60
N TYR A 389 20.76 -1.79 16.79
CA TYR A 389 19.52 -1.04 16.68
C TYR A 389 18.44 -1.80 15.92
N VAL A 390 18.80 -2.50 14.84
CA VAL A 390 17.88 -3.36 14.07
C VAL A 390 17.32 -4.48 14.97
N GLU A 391 18.19 -5.21 15.66
CA GLU A 391 17.81 -6.29 16.57
C GLU A 391 16.92 -5.76 17.71
N ARG A 392 17.27 -4.63 18.33
CA ARG A 392 16.50 -4.02 19.44
C ARG A 392 15.10 -3.55 19.03
N ILE A 393 14.93 -3.01 17.82
CA ILE A 393 13.63 -2.60 17.29
C ILE A 393 12.79 -3.83 16.90
N LEU A 394 13.39 -4.85 16.26
CA LEU A 394 12.66 -6.06 15.88
C LEU A 394 12.20 -6.88 17.10
N GLN A 395 13.01 -6.97 18.15
CA GLN A 395 12.63 -7.58 19.44
C GLN A 395 11.45 -6.88 20.13
N ALA A 396 11.29 -5.56 19.93
CA ALA A 396 10.15 -4.79 20.45
C ALA A 396 8.95 -4.72 19.47
N GLY A 397 9.11 -5.24 18.26
CA GLY A 397 8.07 -5.28 17.24
C GLY A 397 6.97 -6.31 17.54
N PRO A 398 5.94 -6.40 16.67
CA PRO A 398 4.91 -7.43 16.79
C PRO A 398 5.53 -8.83 16.82
N GLY A 399 5.08 -9.67 17.78
CA GLY A 399 5.73 -10.90 18.25
C GLY A 399 5.86 -12.09 17.28
N LEU A 400 5.93 -11.84 15.97
CA LEU A 400 6.26 -12.81 14.91
C LEU A 400 7.60 -12.49 14.21
N LEU A 401 8.25 -11.36 14.52
CA LEU A 401 9.48 -10.88 13.87
C LEU A 401 10.74 -11.04 14.74
N ALA A 402 10.83 -12.11 15.53
CA ALA A 402 12.02 -12.38 16.34
C ALA A 402 13.30 -12.38 15.49
N ALA A 403 14.35 -11.74 16.03
CA ALA A 403 15.65 -11.61 15.38
C ALA A 403 16.48 -12.92 15.36
N GLU A 404 16.05 -13.94 16.11
CA GLU A 404 16.80 -15.18 16.32
C GLU A 404 17.17 -15.87 15.00
N GLY A 405 18.48 -16.07 14.80
CA GLY A 405 19.04 -16.75 13.63
C GLY A 405 19.10 -15.92 12.34
N ARG A 406 18.58 -14.67 12.32
CA ARG A 406 18.72 -13.78 11.15
C ARG A 406 20.07 -13.06 11.18
N LYS A 407 20.72 -12.96 10.03
CA LYS A 407 21.90 -12.09 9.84
C LYS A 407 21.43 -10.78 9.22
N PHE A 408 21.62 -9.67 9.94
CA PHE A 408 21.41 -8.32 9.44
C PHE A 408 22.74 -7.72 8.96
N ALA A 409 22.68 -6.73 8.07
CA ALA A 409 23.87 -5.99 7.67
C ALA A 409 24.40 -5.17 8.86
N ASP A 410 25.72 -5.16 9.04
CA ASP A 410 26.39 -4.54 10.19
C ASP A 410 27.61 -3.73 9.73
N ASN A 411 27.35 -2.71 8.90
CA ASN A 411 28.38 -2.02 8.13
C ASN A 411 29.10 -0.91 8.90
N ASP A 412 30.43 -0.93 8.95
CA ASP A 412 31.21 0.20 9.47
C ASP A 412 30.87 1.53 8.75
N ALA A 413 30.61 2.58 9.53
CA ALA A 413 30.45 3.93 9.02
C ALA A 413 31.73 4.44 8.36
N GLY A 414 31.59 5.13 7.23
CA GLY A 414 32.71 5.58 6.41
C GLY A 414 33.33 4.50 5.51
N ARG A 415 32.86 3.24 5.55
CA ARG A 415 33.23 2.22 4.55
C ARG A 415 32.95 2.72 3.14
N ALA A 416 33.89 2.49 2.22
CA ALA A 416 33.74 2.84 0.81
C ALA A 416 32.94 1.75 0.07
N TRP A 417 32.02 2.18 -0.79
CA TRP A 417 31.13 1.30 -1.54
C TRP A 417 31.27 1.49 -3.05
N ASP A 418 31.17 0.40 -3.79
CA ASP A 418 31.20 0.34 -5.24
C ASP A 418 30.25 -0.76 -5.77
N ARG A 419 30.16 -0.92 -7.10
CA ARG A 419 29.28 -1.91 -7.74
C ARG A 419 29.65 -3.37 -7.48
N GLY A 420 30.91 -3.61 -7.08
CA GLY A 420 31.42 -4.93 -6.70
C GLY A 420 30.95 -5.32 -5.31
N ASN A 421 31.03 -4.40 -4.34
CA ASN A 421 30.82 -4.70 -2.92
C ASN A 421 29.46 -4.24 -2.32
N ILE A 422 28.70 -3.35 -2.97
CA ILE A 422 27.45 -2.76 -2.40
C ILE A 422 26.45 -3.81 -1.89
N ARG A 423 26.36 -4.96 -2.56
CA ARG A 423 25.45 -6.06 -2.22
C ARG A 423 25.77 -6.73 -0.88
N GLU A 424 27.01 -6.61 -0.39
CA GLU A 424 27.43 -7.15 0.91
C GLU A 424 26.81 -6.37 2.09
N GLY A 425 26.45 -5.11 1.87
CA GLY A 425 25.98 -4.20 2.93
C GLY A 425 24.47 -3.95 2.96
N LEU A 426 23.69 -4.61 2.10
CA LEU A 426 22.24 -4.41 2.02
C LEU A 426 21.51 -5.13 3.16
N GLN A 427 20.45 -4.53 3.72
CA GLN A 427 19.63 -5.22 4.72
C GLN A 427 18.80 -6.34 4.07
N PRO A 428 18.64 -7.49 4.73
CA PRO A 428 17.96 -8.64 4.14
C PRO A 428 16.46 -8.39 3.98
N ALA A 429 15.89 -8.99 2.94
CA ALA A 429 14.44 -8.96 2.74
C ALA A 429 13.67 -9.65 3.89
N GLY A 430 12.46 -9.16 4.18
CA GLY A 430 11.52 -9.81 5.11
C GLY A 430 10.90 -8.83 6.12
N PRO A 431 11.68 -8.21 7.03
CA PRO A 431 11.16 -7.21 7.94
C PRO A 431 10.63 -5.96 7.21
N PRO A 432 9.57 -5.30 7.69
CA PRO A 432 9.07 -4.06 7.08
C PRO A 432 10.13 -2.94 7.10
N ILE A 433 10.27 -2.23 5.98
CA ILE A 433 11.20 -1.09 5.80
C ILE A 433 11.10 -0.07 6.95
N GLY A 434 9.88 0.20 7.43
CA GLY A 434 9.65 1.12 8.56
C GLY A 434 10.39 0.74 9.85
N LEU A 435 10.63 -0.56 10.11
CA LEU A 435 11.40 -0.99 11.29
C LEU A 435 12.90 -0.71 11.14
N TYR A 436 13.44 -0.82 9.92
CA TYR A 436 14.81 -0.40 9.63
C TYR A 436 14.95 1.13 9.70
N MET A 437 13.95 1.90 9.26
CA MET A 437 13.96 3.36 9.43
C MET A 437 13.81 3.79 10.89
N GLN A 438 13.03 3.06 11.69
CA GLN A 438 13.01 3.21 13.15
C GLN A 438 14.38 2.99 13.77
N ALA A 439 15.08 1.92 13.37
CA ALA A 439 16.46 1.67 13.82
C ALA A 439 17.42 2.80 13.42
N ALA A 440 17.39 3.26 12.16
CA ALA A 440 18.28 4.32 11.67
C ALA A 440 18.07 5.67 12.35
N VAL A 441 16.82 6.08 12.58
CA VAL A 441 16.49 7.33 13.30
C VAL A 441 16.84 7.22 14.78
N CYS A 442 16.62 6.06 15.41
CA CYS A 442 17.06 5.81 16.79
C CYS A 442 18.59 5.87 16.93
N GLU A 443 19.33 5.23 16.03
CA GLU A 443 20.80 5.25 16.03
C GLU A 443 21.33 6.67 15.85
N LEU A 444 20.86 7.41 14.84
CA LEU A 444 21.30 8.78 14.57
C LEU A 444 21.03 9.71 15.76
N ALA A 445 19.83 9.64 16.33
CA ALA A 445 19.47 10.46 17.49
C ALA A 445 20.31 10.08 18.73
N ASP A 446 20.55 8.80 18.96
CA ASP A 446 21.33 8.32 20.11
C ASP A 446 22.82 8.69 19.97
N ARG A 447 23.41 8.56 18.77
CA ARG A 447 24.78 8.99 18.49
C ARG A 447 24.95 10.49 18.68
N THR A 448 23.99 11.29 18.23
CA THR A 448 23.94 12.74 18.51
C THR A 448 23.85 13.01 20.01
N GLN A 449 23.01 12.28 20.76
CA GLN A 449 22.82 12.50 22.18
C GLN A 449 24.05 12.11 23.03
N ALA A 450 24.72 11.02 22.67
CA ALA A 450 25.92 10.53 23.35
C ALA A 450 27.21 11.20 22.88
N GLY A 451 27.18 11.89 21.73
CA GLY A 451 28.39 12.34 21.04
C GLY A 451 29.26 11.20 20.48
N ASN A 452 28.71 9.99 20.34
CA ASN A 452 29.46 8.79 19.93
C ASN A 452 29.42 8.58 18.41
N TRP A 453 30.57 8.77 17.76
CA TRP A 453 30.76 8.65 16.32
C TRP A 453 31.69 7.49 15.93
N ALA A 454 31.81 6.46 16.78
CA ALA A 454 32.50 5.22 16.45
C ALA A 454 31.92 4.58 15.19
N ALA A 455 32.76 3.93 14.38
CA ALA A 455 32.36 3.36 13.08
C ALA A 455 31.24 2.30 13.22
N ASN A 456 31.25 1.53 14.30
CA ASN A 456 30.28 0.49 14.61
C ASN A 456 29.99 0.45 16.12
N LEU A 457 28.93 -0.22 16.56
CA LEU A 457 28.54 -0.34 17.98
C LEU A 457 28.28 -1.81 18.37
N ASP A 458 28.80 -2.24 19.51
CA ASP A 458 28.51 -3.57 20.05
C ASP A 458 27.09 -3.67 20.67
N ALA A 459 26.47 -2.53 21.00
CA ALA A 459 25.16 -2.44 21.63
C ALA A 459 24.50 -1.06 21.40
N VAL A 460 23.19 -0.97 21.60
CA VAL A 460 22.46 0.31 21.60
C VAL A 460 22.93 1.22 22.74
N LEU A 461 23.09 2.51 22.45
CA LEU A 461 23.64 3.50 23.40
C LEU A 461 22.67 3.83 24.55
N TYR A 462 21.36 3.78 24.30
CA TYR A 462 20.31 4.05 25.29
C TYR A 462 19.35 2.86 25.42
N PRO A 463 19.75 1.76 26.10
CA PRO A 463 18.91 0.56 26.22
C PRO A 463 17.58 0.80 26.96
N GLN A 464 17.52 1.83 27.81
CA GLN A 464 16.33 2.27 28.56
C GLN A 464 15.39 3.21 27.77
N ALA A 465 15.77 3.57 26.53
CA ALA A 465 14.91 4.36 25.65
C ALA A 465 13.58 3.62 25.38
N PRO A 466 12.46 4.34 25.24
CA PRO A 466 11.17 3.73 24.96
C PRO A 466 11.18 3.00 23.62
N THR A 467 10.52 1.84 23.61
CA THR A 467 10.23 1.05 22.40
C THR A 467 8.78 0.56 22.48
N GLU A 468 7.88 1.46 22.84
CA GLU A 468 6.46 1.17 23.05
C GLU A 468 5.76 1.09 21.69
N PRO A 469 4.87 0.10 21.45
CA PRO A 469 4.03 0.10 20.26
C PRO A 469 3.12 1.34 20.26
N VAL A 470 3.01 2.01 19.11
CA VAL A 470 2.10 3.15 18.94
C VAL A 470 0.66 2.71 19.28
N PRO A 471 -0.02 3.35 20.24
CA PRO A 471 -1.39 2.97 20.61
C PRO A 471 -2.35 3.10 19.42
N PRO A 472 -3.29 2.15 19.24
CA PRO A 472 -4.31 2.27 18.21
C PRO A 472 -5.25 3.46 18.52
N PRO A 473 -5.79 4.17 17.51
CA PRO A 473 -7.20 3.89 17.22
C PRO A 473 -8.38 4.48 18.06
N PRO A 474 -8.30 5.45 19.00
CA PRO A 474 -9.47 5.86 19.80
C PRO A 474 -10.63 6.42 18.96
N ALA A 475 -11.68 5.59 18.79
CA ALA A 475 -12.83 5.85 17.92
C ALA A 475 -13.51 7.20 18.22
N GLY A 476 -13.48 8.10 17.24
CA GLY A 476 -14.18 9.40 17.27
C GLY A 476 -15.48 9.36 16.44
N PRO A 477 -16.49 10.20 16.78
CA PRO A 477 -17.78 10.20 16.09
C PRO A 477 -17.67 10.73 14.66
N GLY A 478 -18.54 10.25 13.78
CA GLY A 478 -18.54 10.61 12.36
C GLY A 478 -18.70 12.12 12.14
N ARG A 479 -18.02 12.64 11.12
CA ARG A 479 -18.29 13.99 10.60
C ARG A 479 -19.75 14.03 10.12
N LEU A 480 -20.54 14.91 10.73
CA LEU A 480 -21.75 15.43 10.10
C LEU A 480 -21.29 16.30 8.91
N GLU A 481 -21.47 15.79 7.69
CA GLU A 481 -21.32 16.60 6.49
C GLU A 481 -22.47 17.61 6.43
N GLY A 482 -22.12 18.90 6.38
CA GLY A 482 -23.08 19.97 6.21
C GLY A 482 -23.69 19.92 4.81
N ARG A 483 -25.03 19.99 4.72
CA ARG A 483 -25.73 20.13 3.45
C ARG A 483 -25.37 21.47 2.81
N GLY A 484 -24.67 21.44 1.67
CA GLY A 484 -24.75 22.51 0.68
C GLY A 484 -26.06 22.40 -0.10
N PRO A 485 -26.67 23.52 -0.55
CA PRO A 485 -27.97 23.50 -1.21
C PRO A 485 -27.91 22.99 -2.66
N ASP A 486 -28.97 22.31 -3.10
CA ASP A 486 -29.11 21.78 -4.47
C ASP A 486 -29.16 22.89 -5.54
N PRO A 487 -28.53 22.68 -6.72
CA PRO A 487 -28.74 23.54 -7.89
C PRO A 487 -30.07 23.18 -8.61
N PRO A 488 -30.80 24.14 -9.22
CA PRO A 488 -32.11 23.89 -9.84
C PRO A 488 -32.03 23.17 -11.19
N ALA A 489 -33.14 22.52 -11.57
CA ALA A 489 -33.28 21.76 -12.82
C ALA A 489 -33.86 22.55 -14.01
N GLY A 490 -33.52 22.10 -15.24
CA GLY A 490 -34.09 22.55 -16.53
C GLY A 490 -33.20 23.56 -17.30
N ARG A 491 -33.14 23.57 -18.65
CA ARG A 491 -33.93 22.88 -19.70
C ARG A 491 -33.03 22.55 -20.91
N GLY A 492 -33.48 21.67 -21.81
CA GLY A 492 -32.84 21.41 -23.13
C GLY A 492 -33.06 22.53 -24.17
N PRO A 493 -32.59 22.34 -25.42
CA PRO A 493 -33.46 21.64 -26.40
C PRO A 493 -32.77 20.65 -27.37
N ALA A 494 -33.61 19.97 -28.17
CA ALA A 494 -33.35 18.99 -29.23
C ALA A 494 -32.97 19.66 -30.60
N ALA A 495 -32.76 19.02 -31.77
CA ALA A 495 -32.71 17.62 -32.27
C ALA A 495 -32.12 17.58 -33.72
N GLY A 496 -31.95 16.39 -34.33
CA GLY A 496 -31.70 16.14 -35.77
C GLY A 496 -30.65 15.02 -36.01
N GLU A 497 -31.00 13.77 -36.35
CA GLU A 497 -31.31 13.23 -37.72
C GLU A 497 -30.14 13.37 -38.73
N GLY A 498 -29.66 12.35 -39.46
CA GLY A 498 -30.15 10.98 -39.76
C GLY A 498 -29.05 10.01 -40.29
N PRO A 499 -29.38 8.90 -40.99
CA PRO A 499 -28.60 7.64 -40.98
C PRO A 499 -27.93 7.21 -42.31
N MET A 500 -27.13 6.12 -42.31
CA MET A 500 -27.09 5.03 -43.33
C MET A 500 -26.08 3.91 -42.99
N SER A 501 -26.24 2.73 -43.62
CA SER A 501 -25.59 1.43 -43.28
C SER A 501 -24.79 0.80 -44.43
N ALA A 502 -23.87 -0.17 -44.16
CA ALA A 502 -23.83 -1.49 -44.87
C ALA A 502 -22.71 -2.49 -44.42
N SER A 503 -23.11 -3.77 -44.30
CA SER A 503 -22.40 -5.06 -44.62
C SER A 503 -20.97 -5.40 -44.18
N GLY A 504 -20.81 -6.61 -43.60
CA GLY A 504 -19.56 -7.41 -43.58
C GLY A 504 -19.56 -8.54 -44.65
N PRO A 505 -18.54 -9.43 -44.71
CA PRO A 505 -18.58 -10.70 -43.96
C PRO A 505 -17.23 -11.22 -43.38
N ARG A 506 -17.25 -12.43 -42.77
CA ARG A 506 -16.15 -13.16 -42.04
C ARG A 506 -15.56 -14.33 -42.89
N PRO A 507 -14.78 -15.32 -42.36
CA PRO A 507 -13.57 -15.34 -41.49
C PRO A 507 -12.40 -16.22 -42.05
N GLY A 508 -11.23 -16.28 -41.39
CA GLY A 508 -10.26 -17.38 -41.60
C GLY A 508 -8.90 -17.29 -40.85
N GLN A 509 -8.68 -18.20 -39.88
CA GLN A 509 -7.43 -18.58 -39.16
C GLN A 509 -6.51 -17.49 -38.51
N PRO A 510 -6.14 -17.64 -37.23
CA PRO A 510 -5.01 -16.90 -36.63
C PRO A 510 -3.65 -17.60 -36.88
N PRO A 511 -2.55 -16.84 -37.10
CA PRO A 511 -1.18 -17.37 -37.12
C PRO A 511 -0.69 -17.74 -35.70
N PRO A 512 0.40 -18.53 -35.57
CA PRO A 512 0.85 -19.07 -34.28
C PRO A 512 1.48 -17.98 -33.38
N GLY A 513 1.23 -18.08 -32.07
CA GLY A 513 1.81 -17.17 -31.08
C GLY A 513 3.28 -17.47 -30.76
N PRO A 514 4.06 -16.48 -30.28
CA PRO A 514 5.43 -16.70 -29.81
C PRO A 514 5.46 -17.61 -28.58
N GLY A 515 6.51 -18.42 -28.45
CA GLY A 515 6.76 -19.21 -27.24
C GLY A 515 7.31 -18.35 -26.08
N PRO A 516 7.05 -18.70 -24.81
CA PRO A 516 7.51 -17.90 -23.67
C PRO A 516 9.03 -18.01 -23.46
N PRO A 517 9.74 -16.90 -23.16
CA PRO A 517 11.12 -16.93 -22.71
C PRO A 517 11.24 -17.46 -21.27
N ALA A 518 12.37 -18.07 -20.94
CA ALA A 518 12.53 -18.87 -19.73
C ALA A 518 12.99 -18.08 -18.48
N GLY A 519 12.25 -18.24 -17.38
CA GLY A 519 12.79 -18.60 -16.07
C GLY A 519 13.46 -17.50 -15.24
N ARG A 520 12.72 -16.92 -14.29
CA ARG A 520 13.28 -16.16 -13.14
C ARG A 520 12.87 -16.78 -11.79
N GLY A 521 13.84 -16.94 -10.88
CA GLY A 521 13.61 -17.45 -9.52
C GLY A 521 13.33 -16.34 -8.47
N PRO A 522 12.71 -16.64 -7.31
CA PRO A 522 12.08 -15.63 -6.45
C PRO A 522 12.89 -15.23 -5.19
N ALA A 523 12.57 -14.03 -4.68
CA ALA A 523 13.10 -13.46 -3.43
C ALA A 523 12.35 -13.95 -2.17
N ALA A 524 12.99 -13.86 -1.00
CA ALA A 524 12.45 -14.37 0.26
C ALA A 524 11.46 -13.41 0.96
N GLY A 525 10.38 -13.98 1.49
CA GLY A 525 9.16 -13.24 1.87
C GLY A 525 8.06 -13.67 0.90
N GLY A 526 7.66 -14.93 1.02
CA GLY A 526 6.88 -15.62 0.01
C GLY A 526 5.62 -14.86 -0.40
N GLY A 527 5.52 -14.60 -1.71
CA GLY A 527 4.25 -14.19 -2.28
C GLY A 527 3.21 -15.30 -2.15
N PRO A 528 1.95 -15.05 -2.54
CA PRO A 528 0.87 -16.02 -2.40
C PRO A 528 1.14 -17.36 -3.14
N TRP A 529 2.07 -17.38 -4.10
CA TRP A 529 2.59 -18.61 -4.74
C TRP A 529 3.37 -19.55 -3.81
N GLU A 530 3.87 -19.08 -2.66
CA GLU A 530 4.52 -19.94 -1.65
C GLU A 530 3.52 -20.57 -0.67
N ARG A 531 2.22 -20.25 -0.79
CA ARG A 531 1.13 -20.90 -0.06
C ARG A 531 0.37 -21.85 -0.99
N ASP A 532 -0.11 -22.94 -0.41
CA ASP A 532 -0.93 -23.93 -1.10
C ASP A 532 -2.36 -23.85 -0.54
N LEU A 533 -3.35 -24.32 -1.30
CA LEU A 533 -4.63 -24.63 -0.69
C LEU A 533 -4.57 -26.04 -0.10
N LEU A 534 -5.06 -26.19 1.12
CA LEU A 534 -5.27 -27.48 1.76
C LEU A 534 -6.77 -27.79 1.79
N ILE A 535 -7.13 -29.08 1.74
CA ILE A 535 -8.50 -29.56 1.90
C ILE A 535 -8.60 -30.53 3.08
N ALA A 536 -9.62 -30.38 3.92
CA ALA A 536 -9.92 -31.29 5.01
C ALA A 536 -11.40 -31.69 5.03
N ALA A 537 -11.69 -32.89 5.54
CA ALA A 537 -13.04 -33.41 5.72
C ALA A 537 -13.50 -33.31 7.18
N SER A 538 -14.81 -33.24 7.39
CA SER A 538 -15.44 -33.25 8.72
C SER A 538 -16.81 -33.92 8.67
N GLU A 539 -17.26 -34.51 9.77
CA GLU A 539 -18.63 -35.03 9.90
C GLU A 539 -19.64 -33.96 10.36
N ASP A 540 -19.20 -32.89 11.03
CA ASP A 540 -20.05 -31.86 11.67
C ASP A 540 -19.79 -30.41 11.17
N GLY A 541 -18.76 -30.22 10.35
CA GLY A 541 -18.32 -28.94 9.81
C GLY A 541 -17.65 -28.02 10.83
N THR A 542 -17.18 -28.57 11.96
CA THR A 542 -16.54 -27.83 13.06
C THR A 542 -15.25 -28.51 13.57
N THR A 543 -15.18 -29.84 13.51
CA THR A 543 -13.99 -30.64 13.83
C THR A 543 -13.49 -31.29 12.54
N PHE A 544 -12.31 -30.89 12.06
CA PHE A 544 -11.77 -31.33 10.78
C PHE A 544 -10.64 -32.36 10.95
N ALA A 545 -10.63 -33.36 10.06
CA ALA A 545 -9.53 -34.31 9.92
C ALA A 545 -8.24 -33.62 9.44
N PRO A 546 -7.06 -34.29 9.53
CA PRO A 546 -5.84 -33.80 8.91
C PRO A 546 -6.05 -33.45 7.43
N ALA A 547 -5.45 -32.35 6.99
CA ALA A 547 -5.65 -31.82 5.65
C ALA A 547 -4.65 -32.39 4.63
N GLU A 548 -5.07 -32.45 3.37
CA GLU A 548 -4.26 -32.83 2.21
C GLU A 548 -4.06 -31.62 1.29
N THR A 549 -3.02 -31.62 0.44
CA THR A 549 -2.82 -30.54 -0.53
C THR A 549 -3.89 -30.58 -1.64
N PHE A 550 -4.66 -29.50 -1.75
CA PHE A 550 -5.72 -29.34 -2.76
C PHE A 550 -5.18 -28.77 -4.07
N VAL A 551 -4.38 -27.71 -4.00
CA VAL A 551 -3.63 -27.15 -5.14
C VAL A 551 -2.35 -26.49 -4.63
N GLU A 552 -1.25 -26.68 -5.33
CA GLU A 552 -0.03 -25.91 -5.07
C GLU A 552 -0.15 -24.49 -5.61
N GLY A 553 0.39 -23.51 -4.88
CA GLY A 553 0.39 -22.11 -5.29
C GLY A 553 -1.03 -21.56 -5.41
N GLY A 554 -1.75 -21.40 -4.31
CA GLY A 554 -3.15 -20.97 -4.31
C GLY A 554 -3.59 -20.28 -3.03
N GLY A 555 -4.60 -19.42 -3.15
CA GLY A 555 -5.20 -18.68 -2.03
C GLY A 555 -6.62 -18.23 -2.34
N VAL A 556 -7.29 -17.66 -1.34
CA VAL A 556 -8.67 -17.13 -1.41
C VAL A 556 -9.64 -18.09 -2.12
N PRO A 557 -9.87 -19.28 -1.56
CA PRO A 557 -10.83 -20.24 -2.11
C PRO A 557 -12.27 -19.81 -1.86
N SER A 558 -13.17 -20.32 -2.69
CA SER A 558 -14.61 -20.37 -2.45
C SER A 558 -15.18 -21.67 -3.00
N LEU A 559 -16.12 -22.28 -2.28
CA LEU A 559 -16.53 -23.67 -2.47
C LEU A 559 -18.04 -23.81 -2.32
N ILE A 560 -18.71 -24.27 -3.38
CA ILE A 560 -20.16 -24.53 -3.38
C ILE A 560 -20.49 -25.92 -3.90
N LYS A 561 -21.72 -26.36 -3.61
CA LYS A 561 -22.40 -27.46 -4.29
C LYS A 561 -23.39 -26.83 -5.27
N ASP A 562 -23.27 -27.14 -6.56
CA ASP A 562 -24.17 -26.60 -7.59
C ASP A 562 -25.53 -27.35 -7.62
N ALA A 563 -26.44 -26.89 -8.49
CA ALA A 563 -27.78 -27.45 -8.61
C ALA A 563 -27.81 -28.92 -9.10
N ALA A 564 -26.75 -29.41 -9.74
CA ALA A 564 -26.59 -30.81 -10.13
C ALA A 564 -25.94 -31.66 -9.02
N GLY A 565 -25.52 -31.04 -7.93
CA GLY A 565 -24.85 -31.70 -6.80
C GLY A 565 -23.33 -31.84 -6.94
N ARG A 566 -22.75 -31.37 -8.05
CA ARG A 566 -21.30 -31.29 -8.28
C ARG A 566 -20.72 -30.21 -7.37
N LEU A 567 -19.55 -30.44 -6.79
CA LEU A 567 -18.85 -29.40 -6.03
C LEU A 567 -17.95 -28.60 -6.98
N VAL A 568 -17.97 -27.28 -6.82
CA VAL A 568 -17.18 -26.32 -7.60
C VAL A 568 -16.37 -25.49 -6.62
N ALA A 569 -15.05 -25.56 -6.74
CA ALA A 569 -14.10 -24.78 -5.97
C ALA A 569 -13.45 -23.75 -6.89
N ALA A 570 -13.67 -22.45 -6.66
CA ALA A 570 -12.91 -21.37 -7.26
C ALA A 570 -11.79 -20.90 -6.31
N PHE A 571 -10.71 -20.37 -6.85
CA PHE A 571 -9.60 -19.84 -6.07
C PHE A 571 -8.71 -18.92 -6.90
N GLN A 572 -7.97 -18.03 -6.25
CA GLN A 572 -6.87 -17.30 -6.87
C GLN A 572 -5.66 -18.25 -7.02
N TRP A 573 -5.21 -18.46 -8.26
CA TRP A 573 -4.20 -19.45 -8.59
C TRP A 573 -2.87 -18.82 -9.00
N PHE A 574 -1.78 -19.38 -8.50
CA PHE A 574 -0.40 -18.94 -8.70
C PHE A 574 0.49 -20.13 -9.09
N PRO A 575 0.21 -20.78 -10.24
CA PRO A 575 1.02 -21.89 -10.75
C PRO A 575 2.50 -21.52 -10.85
N ALA A 576 3.36 -22.50 -10.54
CA ALA A 576 4.81 -22.32 -10.62
C ALA A 576 5.30 -22.11 -12.06
N GLY A 577 6.43 -21.41 -12.19
CA GLY A 577 7.03 -21.03 -13.49
C GLY A 577 6.29 -19.88 -14.17
N ASP A 578 6.68 -19.57 -15.41
CA ASP A 578 6.18 -18.45 -16.21
C ASP A 578 4.80 -18.77 -16.85
N SER A 579 3.87 -19.28 -16.03
CA SER A 579 2.55 -19.69 -16.49
C SER A 579 1.66 -18.49 -16.86
N PRO A 580 0.98 -18.49 -18.03
CA PRO A 580 0.03 -17.43 -18.41
C PRO A 580 -1.21 -17.38 -17.49
N HIS A 581 -1.35 -18.37 -16.60
CA HIS A 581 -2.42 -18.48 -15.63
C HIS A 581 -1.99 -18.04 -14.22
N PHE A 582 -0.76 -17.54 -14.07
CA PHE A 582 -0.30 -16.92 -12.83
C PHE A 582 -1.20 -15.75 -12.44
N ASP A 583 -1.63 -15.75 -11.18
CA ASP A 583 -2.44 -14.69 -10.58
C ASP A 583 -3.77 -14.47 -11.35
N ARG A 584 -4.45 -15.58 -11.64
CA ARG A 584 -5.79 -15.67 -12.24
C ARG A 584 -6.72 -16.49 -11.36
N VAL A 585 -8.03 -16.24 -11.45
CA VAL A 585 -9.03 -17.14 -10.87
C VAL A 585 -9.08 -18.44 -11.67
N ALA A 586 -8.98 -19.57 -10.98
CA ALA A 586 -9.15 -20.91 -11.53
C ALA A 586 -10.20 -21.70 -10.75
N VAL A 587 -10.69 -22.79 -11.34
CA VAL A 587 -11.64 -23.71 -10.72
C VAL A 587 -11.15 -25.15 -10.75
N LYS A 588 -11.56 -25.93 -9.74
CA LYS A 588 -11.56 -27.41 -9.76
C LYS A 588 -12.98 -27.89 -9.47
N THR A 589 -13.36 -29.01 -10.06
CA THR A 589 -14.70 -29.60 -9.88
C THR A 589 -14.63 -31.09 -9.52
N THR A 590 -15.70 -31.60 -8.91
CA THR A 590 -15.83 -32.99 -8.47
C THR A 590 -17.30 -33.44 -8.46
N GLU A 591 -17.56 -34.65 -8.95
CA GLU A 591 -18.89 -35.26 -8.99
C GLU A 591 -19.04 -36.39 -7.95
N ASP A 592 -17.93 -36.89 -7.38
CA ASP A 592 -17.91 -38.00 -6.42
C ASP A 592 -17.92 -37.52 -4.94
N GLY A 593 -18.29 -36.26 -4.72
CA GLY A 593 -18.33 -35.61 -3.41
C GLY A 593 -16.94 -35.29 -2.85
N GLY A 594 -15.97 -34.99 -3.72
CA GLY A 594 -14.63 -34.53 -3.36
C GLY A 594 -13.60 -35.62 -3.07
N LYS A 595 -13.78 -36.84 -3.57
CA LYS A 595 -12.76 -37.90 -3.54
C LYS A 595 -11.75 -37.71 -4.68
N THR A 596 -12.23 -37.34 -5.87
CA THR A 596 -11.40 -36.96 -7.01
C THR A 596 -11.79 -35.58 -7.51
N TRP A 597 -10.82 -34.83 -8.01
CA TRP A 597 -11.00 -33.46 -8.48
C TRP A 597 -10.36 -33.28 -9.85
N SER A 598 -10.98 -32.46 -10.71
CA SER A 598 -10.38 -32.04 -11.98
C SER A 598 -9.04 -31.31 -11.76
N ALA A 599 -8.22 -31.22 -12.81
CA ALA A 599 -7.10 -30.27 -12.82
C ALA A 599 -7.62 -28.82 -12.64
N PRO A 600 -6.81 -27.89 -12.13
CA PRO A 600 -7.13 -26.46 -12.13
C PRO A 600 -7.37 -25.95 -13.55
N GLN A 601 -8.52 -25.30 -13.75
CA GLN A 601 -8.90 -24.68 -15.02
C GLN A 601 -9.14 -23.18 -14.80
N PRO A 602 -8.37 -22.28 -15.44
CA PRO A 602 -8.64 -20.84 -15.41
C PRO A 602 -10.04 -20.51 -15.95
N ILE A 603 -10.72 -19.56 -15.31
CA ILE A 603 -12.03 -19.10 -15.79
C ILE A 603 -11.89 -18.14 -16.97
N THR A 604 -12.95 -17.98 -17.76
CA THR A 604 -13.10 -16.90 -18.75
C THR A 604 -14.29 -16.04 -18.39
N VAL A 605 -14.14 -14.71 -18.43
CA VAL A 605 -15.25 -13.75 -18.17
C VAL A 605 -15.55 -12.97 -19.45
N GLU A 606 -16.55 -13.43 -20.22
CA GLU A 606 -17.01 -12.77 -21.44
C GLU A 606 -17.64 -11.40 -21.12
N GLY A 607 -17.24 -10.36 -21.84
CA GLY A 607 -17.82 -9.02 -21.72
C GLY A 607 -17.32 -8.19 -20.54
N LEU A 608 -16.32 -8.67 -19.79
CA LEU A 608 -15.55 -7.79 -18.89
C LEU A 608 -14.78 -6.77 -19.76
N PRO A 609 -14.93 -5.45 -19.56
CA PRO A 609 -14.26 -4.46 -20.40
C PRO A 609 -12.74 -4.50 -20.21
N GLU A 610 -11.97 -4.30 -21.27
CA GLU A 610 -10.49 -4.39 -21.26
C GLU A 610 -9.83 -3.36 -20.32
N THR A 611 -10.52 -2.27 -19.98
CA THR A 611 -10.02 -1.27 -19.02
C THR A 611 -10.06 -1.77 -17.58
N TYR A 612 -10.84 -2.83 -17.28
CA TYR A 612 -11.03 -3.34 -15.93
C TYR A 612 -9.81 -4.15 -15.50
N GLN A 613 -9.51 -4.12 -14.20
CA GLN A 613 -8.55 -5.06 -13.63
C GLN A 613 -9.05 -6.51 -13.83
N ARG A 614 -8.13 -7.48 -13.94
CA ARG A 614 -8.50 -8.90 -13.86
C ARG A 614 -9.32 -9.17 -12.58
N PRO A 615 -10.30 -10.09 -12.57
CA PRO A 615 -10.94 -10.59 -11.36
C PRO A 615 -9.90 -11.14 -10.36
N PHE A 616 -10.16 -10.92 -9.07
CA PHE A 616 -9.46 -11.54 -7.94
C PHE A 616 -10.44 -11.71 -6.77
N ASP A 617 -10.03 -12.42 -5.72
CA ASP A 617 -10.84 -12.76 -4.53
C ASP A 617 -12.23 -13.37 -4.88
N PRO A 618 -12.25 -14.56 -5.51
CA PRO A 618 -13.46 -15.13 -6.10
C PRO A 618 -14.37 -15.76 -5.04
N THR A 619 -15.65 -15.40 -5.07
CA THR A 619 -16.71 -15.98 -4.22
C THR A 619 -17.84 -16.54 -5.05
N LEU A 620 -18.14 -17.83 -4.87
CA LEU A 620 -19.20 -18.54 -5.59
C LEU A 620 -20.50 -18.54 -4.80
N ALA A 621 -21.62 -18.31 -5.49
CA ALA A 621 -22.95 -18.45 -4.93
C ALA A 621 -23.95 -18.98 -5.98
N LEU A 622 -24.93 -19.77 -5.53
CA LEU A 622 -25.92 -20.38 -6.41
C LEU A 622 -27.15 -19.46 -6.57
N ALA A 623 -27.46 -19.09 -7.83
CA ALA A 623 -28.64 -18.31 -8.17
C ALA A 623 -29.93 -19.16 -8.09
N ALA A 624 -31.08 -18.48 -8.09
CA ALA A 624 -32.40 -19.11 -7.96
C ALA A 624 -32.73 -20.11 -9.09
N ASP A 625 -32.13 -19.91 -10.26
CA ASP A 625 -32.28 -20.73 -11.47
C ASP A 625 -31.20 -21.82 -11.60
N GLY A 626 -30.40 -22.03 -10.55
CA GLY A 626 -29.33 -23.03 -10.51
C GLY A 626 -28.03 -22.60 -11.21
N ARG A 627 -27.95 -21.39 -11.78
CA ARG A 627 -26.69 -20.86 -12.32
C ARG A 627 -25.72 -20.47 -11.22
N ILE A 628 -24.43 -20.59 -11.51
CA ILE A 628 -23.35 -20.18 -10.61
C ILE A 628 -23.04 -18.70 -10.87
N ARG A 629 -23.25 -17.85 -9.87
CA ARG A 629 -22.77 -16.46 -9.90
C ARG A 629 -21.46 -16.40 -9.12
N MET A 630 -20.43 -15.87 -9.75
CA MET A 630 -19.18 -15.51 -9.10
C MET A 630 -19.19 -14.01 -8.80
N TYR A 631 -18.94 -13.67 -7.54
CA TYR A 631 -18.56 -12.32 -7.10
C TYR A 631 -17.04 -12.24 -7.04
N PHE A 632 -16.47 -11.07 -7.33
CA PHE A 632 -15.03 -10.88 -7.31
C PHE A 632 -14.66 -9.41 -7.09
N SER A 633 -13.48 -9.18 -6.52
CA SER A 633 -12.80 -7.88 -6.45
C SER A 633 -12.37 -7.45 -7.85
N CYS A 634 -12.65 -6.19 -8.21
CA CYS A 634 -12.21 -5.58 -9.46
C CYS A 634 -12.29 -4.05 -9.38
N SER A 635 -11.60 -3.35 -10.28
CA SER A 635 -11.73 -1.90 -10.51
C SER A 635 -11.87 -1.59 -12.01
N PRO A 636 -12.58 -0.50 -12.41
CA PRO A 636 -12.73 -0.12 -13.83
C PRO A 636 -11.47 0.43 -14.50
N ALA A 637 -10.41 0.67 -13.73
CA ALA A 637 -9.12 1.16 -14.19
C ALA A 637 -8.05 0.12 -13.85
N GLY A 638 -7.50 -0.56 -14.87
CA GLY A 638 -6.66 -1.76 -14.78
C GLY A 638 -5.28 -1.62 -14.10
N GLN A 639 -5.14 -0.68 -13.17
CA GLN A 639 -4.03 -0.60 -12.24
C GLN A 639 -4.22 -1.65 -11.14
N ARG A 640 -3.16 -2.37 -10.76
CA ARG A 640 -3.18 -3.30 -9.61
C ARG A 640 -3.02 -2.53 -8.29
N LEU A 641 -3.91 -1.58 -8.02
CA LEU A 641 -3.95 -0.79 -6.77
C LEU A 641 -5.14 -1.22 -5.92
N LEU A 642 -4.90 -1.40 -4.61
CA LEU A 642 -5.95 -1.61 -3.62
C LEU A 642 -6.36 -0.24 -3.06
N ASP A 643 -7.22 0.46 -3.79
CA ASP A 643 -7.76 1.78 -3.43
C ASP A 643 -9.29 1.86 -3.58
N ALA A 644 -9.86 3.05 -3.36
CA ALA A 644 -11.30 3.30 -3.38
C ALA A 644 -12.00 3.04 -4.73
N SER A 645 -11.26 2.75 -5.81
CA SER A 645 -11.83 2.30 -7.09
C SER A 645 -12.14 0.80 -7.13
N VAL A 646 -11.62 0.02 -6.17
CA VAL A 646 -11.87 -1.42 -6.06
C VAL A 646 -13.19 -1.66 -5.33
N GLY A 647 -14.07 -2.41 -5.97
CA GLY A 647 -15.31 -2.89 -5.38
C GLY A 647 -15.65 -4.30 -5.85
N THR A 648 -16.80 -4.80 -5.41
CA THR A 648 -17.28 -6.11 -5.85
C THR A 648 -18.04 -6.01 -7.17
N TYR A 649 -17.70 -6.88 -8.11
CA TYR A 649 -18.39 -7.09 -9.37
C TYR A 649 -18.90 -8.53 -9.44
N SER A 650 -19.67 -8.88 -10.47
CA SER A 650 -20.12 -10.26 -10.65
C SER A 650 -20.15 -10.70 -12.10
N ALA A 651 -20.16 -12.02 -12.28
CA ALA A 651 -20.37 -12.68 -13.55
C ALA A 651 -21.12 -14.01 -13.31
N ILE A 652 -21.88 -14.48 -14.30
CA ILE A 652 -22.77 -15.63 -14.16
C ILE A 652 -22.46 -16.74 -15.19
N SER A 653 -22.55 -18.00 -14.76
CA SER A 653 -22.17 -19.19 -15.54
C SER A 653 -23.17 -20.34 -15.35
N THR A 654 -23.24 -21.22 -16.36
CA THR A 654 -23.94 -22.51 -16.31
C THR A 654 -22.98 -23.69 -16.07
N ASP A 655 -21.70 -23.57 -16.43
CA ASP A 655 -20.71 -24.67 -16.34
C ASP A 655 -19.71 -24.49 -15.17
N GLY A 656 -19.59 -23.28 -14.63
CA GLY A 656 -18.66 -22.91 -13.56
C GLY A 656 -17.27 -22.49 -14.06
N VAL A 657 -17.05 -22.44 -15.37
CA VAL A 657 -15.76 -22.12 -16.03
C VAL A 657 -15.90 -20.89 -16.92
N ARG A 658 -16.95 -20.84 -17.74
CA ARG A 658 -17.26 -19.74 -18.66
C ARG A 658 -18.33 -18.85 -18.04
N TYR A 659 -17.94 -17.65 -17.64
CA TYR A 659 -18.81 -16.66 -17.04
C TYR A 659 -19.12 -15.55 -18.04
N ARG A 660 -20.33 -14.99 -17.97
CA ARG A 660 -20.69 -13.74 -18.64
C ARG A 660 -20.71 -12.62 -17.59
N PHE A 661 -19.96 -11.55 -17.83
CA PHE A 661 -19.92 -10.37 -16.97
C PHE A 661 -21.33 -9.77 -16.79
N GLU A 662 -21.66 -9.40 -15.57
CA GLU A 662 -22.90 -8.69 -15.23
C GLU A 662 -22.53 -7.23 -14.97
N PRO A 663 -22.85 -6.27 -15.87
CA PRO A 663 -22.35 -4.89 -15.77
C PRO A 663 -22.82 -4.14 -14.51
N GLY A 664 -21.95 -3.25 -14.02
CA GLY A 664 -22.18 -2.42 -12.83
C GLY A 664 -21.58 -3.02 -11.55
N VAL A 665 -21.33 -2.15 -10.58
CA VAL A 665 -20.79 -2.53 -9.27
C VAL A 665 -21.90 -3.20 -8.42
N ARG A 666 -21.54 -4.26 -7.70
CA ARG A 666 -22.43 -4.97 -6.76
C ARG A 666 -22.42 -4.31 -5.39
N PHE A 667 -21.22 -3.95 -4.92
CA PHE A 667 -21.01 -3.24 -3.66
C PHE A 667 -19.69 -2.45 -3.69
N SER A 668 -19.69 -1.26 -3.09
CA SER A 668 -18.50 -0.44 -2.86
C SER A 668 -18.68 0.43 -1.61
N ALA A 669 -17.58 1.00 -1.09
CA ALA A 669 -17.60 1.88 0.08
C ALA A 669 -16.85 3.19 -0.25
N PRO A 670 -17.42 4.37 0.06
CA PRO A 670 -16.74 5.64 -0.20
C PRO A 670 -15.37 5.73 0.45
N GLY A 671 -14.35 6.07 -0.34
CA GLY A 671 -12.98 6.28 0.13
C GLY A 671 -12.21 5.01 0.55
N ARG A 672 -12.74 3.79 0.30
CA ARG A 672 -12.10 2.52 0.68
C ARG A 672 -12.23 1.46 -0.40
N ALA A 673 -11.19 0.67 -0.59
CA ALA A 673 -11.29 -0.59 -1.34
C ALA A 673 -12.29 -1.52 -0.64
N VAL A 674 -13.09 -2.26 -1.42
CA VAL A 674 -13.83 -3.41 -0.90
C VAL A 674 -13.34 -4.66 -1.63
N ILE A 675 -12.79 -5.59 -0.86
CA ILE A 675 -12.17 -6.85 -1.31
C ILE A 675 -12.68 -8.02 -0.46
N ASP A 676 -12.34 -9.26 -0.83
CA ASP A 676 -12.62 -10.48 -0.07
C ASP A 676 -14.09 -10.61 0.39
N CYS A 677 -15.03 -10.38 -0.52
CA CYS A 677 -16.45 -10.49 -0.21
C CYS A 677 -16.88 -11.96 -0.04
N ALA A 678 -17.76 -12.23 0.92
CA ALA A 678 -18.49 -13.50 1.05
C ALA A 678 -19.98 -13.26 0.76
N VAL A 679 -20.57 -14.10 -0.08
CA VAL A 679 -21.95 -13.92 -0.56
C VAL A 679 -22.68 -15.25 -0.58
N LEU A 680 -23.92 -15.27 -0.06
CA LEU A 680 -24.77 -16.46 -0.04
C LEU A 680 -26.23 -16.07 -0.30
N ARG A 681 -26.95 -16.91 -1.06
CA ARG A 681 -28.41 -16.83 -1.15
C ARG A 681 -29.05 -17.77 -0.13
N LEU A 682 -29.86 -17.22 0.79
CA LEU A 682 -30.58 -17.94 1.84
C LEU A 682 -32.00 -17.38 1.98
N GLY A 683 -33.01 -18.25 2.16
CA GLY A 683 -34.38 -17.80 2.42
C GLY A 683 -35.00 -16.91 1.31
N GLY A 684 -34.48 -17.01 0.08
CA GLY A 684 -34.87 -16.17 -1.05
C GLY A 684 -34.04 -14.89 -1.22
N LYS A 685 -33.37 -14.41 -0.17
CA LYS A 685 -32.52 -13.21 -0.17
C LYS A 685 -31.04 -13.54 -0.33
N TRP A 686 -30.29 -12.59 -0.84
CA TRP A 686 -28.84 -12.61 -0.88
C TRP A 686 -28.29 -11.85 0.31
N HIS A 687 -27.33 -12.45 1.01
CA HIS A 687 -26.56 -11.84 2.08
C HIS A 687 -25.13 -11.65 1.59
N TYR A 688 -24.60 -10.45 1.78
CA TYR A 688 -23.27 -10.04 1.39
C TYR A 688 -22.52 -9.56 2.64
N THR A 689 -21.27 -9.97 2.79
CA THR A 689 -20.34 -9.38 3.73
C THR A 689 -18.96 -9.22 3.10
N ALA A 690 -18.16 -8.28 3.61
CA ALA A 690 -16.77 -8.07 3.22
C ALA A 690 -16.02 -7.37 4.36
N PRO A 691 -14.72 -7.67 4.62
CA PRO A 691 -13.95 -6.97 5.63
C PRO A 691 -13.96 -5.44 5.42
N ARG A 692 -14.04 -4.67 6.51
CA ARG A 692 -13.98 -3.19 6.43
C ARG A 692 -12.56 -2.63 6.36
N GLY A 693 -11.58 -3.48 6.63
CA GLY A 693 -10.18 -3.14 6.83
C GLY A 693 -9.58 -4.08 7.87
N ARG A 694 -9.27 -3.55 9.05
CA ARG A 694 -8.69 -4.31 10.16
C ARG A 694 -9.72 -5.23 10.83
N PRO A 695 -9.30 -6.32 11.53
CA PRO A 695 -10.20 -7.19 12.29
C PRO A 695 -11.13 -6.41 13.24
N ASP A 696 -10.61 -5.37 13.90
CA ASP A 696 -11.35 -4.52 14.85
C ASP A 696 -12.43 -3.66 14.18
N GLU A 697 -12.37 -3.43 12.87
CA GLU A 697 -13.39 -2.70 12.12
C GLU A 697 -14.59 -3.57 11.75
N GLY A 698 -14.52 -4.90 11.89
CA GLY A 698 -15.60 -5.81 11.53
C GLY A 698 -15.82 -5.91 10.01
N ALA A 699 -17.07 -6.10 9.58
CA ALA A 699 -17.42 -6.33 8.19
C ALA A 699 -18.58 -5.46 7.70
N TYR A 700 -18.55 -5.10 6.42
CA TYR A 700 -19.72 -4.59 5.73
C TYR A 700 -20.81 -5.66 5.74
N HIS A 701 -22.07 -5.25 5.78
CA HIS A 701 -23.21 -6.13 5.57
C HIS A 701 -24.16 -5.48 4.58
N ALA A 702 -24.62 -6.26 3.61
CA ALA A 702 -25.64 -5.83 2.68
C ALA A 702 -26.56 -6.98 2.31
N VAL A 703 -27.77 -6.65 1.87
CA VAL A 703 -28.74 -7.62 1.38
C VAL A 703 -29.24 -7.24 -0.01
N SER A 704 -29.66 -8.24 -0.78
CA SER A 704 -30.23 -8.05 -2.11
C SER A 704 -31.33 -9.08 -2.39
N ASP A 705 -32.31 -8.73 -3.23
CA ASP A 705 -33.32 -9.67 -3.70
C ASP A 705 -32.93 -10.35 -5.03
N ASP A 706 -32.14 -9.67 -5.88
CA ASP A 706 -31.68 -10.17 -7.18
C ASP A 706 -30.20 -10.63 -7.19
N GLY A 707 -29.43 -10.24 -6.18
CA GLY A 707 -27.99 -10.49 -6.07
C GLY A 707 -27.14 -9.58 -6.95
N LEU A 708 -27.73 -8.51 -7.49
CA LEU A 708 -27.07 -7.51 -8.34
C LEU A 708 -27.07 -6.13 -7.69
N ALA A 709 -28.19 -5.74 -7.07
CA ALA A 709 -28.32 -4.48 -6.33
C ALA A 709 -28.32 -4.75 -4.82
N PHE A 710 -27.22 -4.46 -4.13
CA PHE A 710 -27.10 -4.66 -2.69
C PHE A 710 -27.41 -3.38 -1.90
N THR A 711 -28.36 -3.47 -0.97
CA THR A 711 -28.65 -2.44 0.02
C THR A 711 -27.80 -2.69 1.26
N ARG A 712 -26.91 -1.75 1.57
CA ARG A 712 -26.10 -1.78 2.80
C ARG A 712 -26.99 -1.70 4.04
N LEU A 713 -26.69 -2.53 5.02
CA LEU A 713 -27.28 -2.52 6.37
C LEU A 713 -26.24 -2.00 7.37
N ASP A 714 -26.58 -2.01 8.66
CA ASP A 714 -25.59 -1.80 9.72
C ASP A 714 -24.45 -2.81 9.58
N ASP A 715 -23.21 -2.31 9.67
CA ASP A 715 -22.00 -3.10 9.57
C ASP A 715 -21.94 -4.16 10.70
N ILE A 716 -21.49 -5.37 10.39
CA ILE A 716 -21.29 -6.43 11.39
C ILE A 716 -20.12 -6.01 12.30
N PRO A 717 -20.32 -5.88 13.62
CA PRO A 717 -19.25 -5.49 14.54
C PRO A 717 -18.18 -6.58 14.64
N SER A 718 -16.96 -6.18 14.98
CA SER A 718 -15.92 -7.14 15.37
C SER A 718 -16.27 -7.81 16.69
N ALA A 719 -15.97 -9.10 16.80
CA ALA A 719 -16.03 -9.87 18.04
C ALA A 719 -14.72 -10.65 18.20
N ASP A 720 -14.16 -10.70 19.41
CA ASP A 720 -13.03 -11.56 19.76
C ASP A 720 -11.77 -11.44 18.86
N GLY A 721 -11.60 -10.29 18.19
CA GLY A 721 -10.44 -9.96 17.34
C GLY A 721 -10.37 -10.75 16.04
N VAL A 722 -11.50 -11.24 15.52
CA VAL A 722 -11.54 -12.05 14.29
C VAL A 722 -11.52 -11.21 13.01
N ASN A 723 -10.98 -11.76 11.93
CA ASN A 723 -11.14 -11.21 10.59
C ASN A 723 -12.33 -11.87 9.90
N TRP A 724 -13.19 -11.06 9.26
CA TRP A 724 -14.24 -11.53 8.36
C TRP A 724 -13.70 -11.85 6.95
N LEU A 725 -12.55 -12.54 6.90
CA LEU A 725 -11.90 -13.06 5.69
C LEU A 725 -12.19 -14.57 5.58
N GLY A 726 -12.95 -14.96 4.56
CA GLY A 726 -13.42 -16.34 4.36
C GLY A 726 -14.80 -16.37 3.68
N ASN A 727 -15.59 -17.42 3.90
CA ASN A 727 -16.83 -17.68 3.15
C ASN A 727 -18.08 -17.91 4.03
N LEU A 728 -19.24 -17.69 3.41
CA LEU A 728 -20.56 -18.07 3.92
C LEU A 728 -20.96 -19.45 3.40
N MET A 729 -21.54 -20.28 4.27
CA MET A 729 -22.09 -21.60 3.95
C MET A 729 -23.52 -21.70 4.50
N PRO A 730 -24.53 -22.19 3.74
CA PRO A 730 -25.86 -22.43 4.28
C PRO A 730 -25.82 -23.59 5.29
N TYR A 731 -26.46 -23.43 6.45
CA TYR A 731 -26.44 -24.43 7.51
C TYR A 731 -27.65 -24.30 8.43
N GLY A 732 -28.35 -25.40 8.75
CA GLY A 732 -29.34 -25.43 9.84
C GLY A 732 -30.47 -24.39 9.75
N GLY A 733 -30.89 -24.01 8.55
CA GLY A 733 -31.89 -22.94 8.31
C GLY A 733 -31.35 -21.50 8.47
N GLY A 734 -30.04 -21.35 8.69
CA GLY A 734 -29.29 -20.10 8.72
C GLY A 734 -28.05 -20.19 7.82
N MET A 735 -27.01 -19.46 8.21
CA MET A 735 -25.68 -19.48 7.58
C MET A 735 -24.59 -19.64 8.64
N ARG A 736 -23.51 -20.34 8.31
CA ARG A 736 -22.23 -20.25 9.01
C ARG A 736 -21.30 -19.35 8.19
N PHE A 737 -20.63 -18.42 8.85
CA PHE A 737 -19.42 -17.79 8.31
C PHE A 737 -18.23 -18.57 8.84
N TYR A 738 -17.30 -18.92 7.96
CA TYR A 738 -15.99 -19.47 8.31
C TYR A 738 -14.95 -18.40 8.02
N GLY A 739 -14.08 -18.08 8.98
CA GLY A 739 -13.06 -17.04 8.84
C GLY A 739 -11.74 -17.38 9.49
N ASN A 740 -10.77 -16.46 9.40
CA ASN A 740 -9.47 -16.58 10.07
C ASN A 740 -9.26 -15.55 11.19
N SER A 741 -8.28 -15.82 12.06
CA SER A 741 -7.73 -14.84 12.99
C SER A 741 -6.30 -15.25 13.39
N PRO A 742 -5.54 -14.41 14.11
CA PRO A 742 -4.24 -14.79 14.67
C PRO A 742 -4.26 -16.00 15.62
N ARG A 743 -5.45 -16.44 16.08
CA ARG A 743 -5.65 -17.62 16.94
C ARG A 743 -6.03 -18.88 16.14
N GLY A 744 -6.05 -18.82 14.81
CA GLY A 744 -6.49 -19.89 13.92
C GLY A 744 -7.84 -19.62 13.26
N MET A 745 -8.33 -20.59 12.48
CA MET A 745 -9.62 -20.48 11.81
C MET A 745 -10.80 -20.71 12.76
N TRP A 746 -11.90 -20.03 12.50
CA TRP A 746 -13.09 -19.96 13.35
C TRP A 746 -14.37 -20.02 12.51
N TRP A 747 -15.49 -20.28 13.17
CA TRP A 747 -16.82 -20.11 12.59
C TRP A 747 -17.78 -19.40 13.54
N ALA A 748 -18.78 -18.73 12.97
CA ALA A 748 -19.97 -18.25 13.70
C ALA A 748 -21.22 -18.53 12.88
N PHE A 749 -22.38 -18.57 13.54
CA PHE A 749 -23.67 -18.80 12.90
C PHE A 749 -24.58 -17.58 13.05
N SER A 750 -25.39 -17.34 12.02
CA SER A 750 -26.47 -16.36 12.01
C SER A 750 -27.69 -16.90 11.25
N LYS A 751 -28.89 -16.40 11.58
CA LYS A 751 -30.10 -16.66 10.79
C LYS A 751 -30.39 -15.59 9.73
N ASP A 752 -29.85 -14.40 9.92
CA ASP A 752 -30.24 -13.18 9.18
C ASP A 752 -29.06 -12.31 8.71
N GLY A 753 -27.83 -12.70 9.06
CA GLY A 753 -26.60 -11.95 8.80
C GLY A 753 -26.35 -10.79 9.77
N ARG A 754 -27.25 -10.54 10.73
CA ARG A 754 -27.15 -9.44 11.72
C ARG A 754 -26.71 -9.97 13.08
N GLU A 755 -27.45 -10.96 13.61
CA GLU A 755 -27.16 -11.55 14.90
C GLU A 755 -26.25 -12.77 14.71
N TRP A 756 -25.02 -12.68 15.23
CA TRP A 756 -24.01 -13.72 15.11
C TRP A 756 -23.70 -14.35 16.47
N THR A 757 -23.53 -15.67 16.51
CA THR A 757 -22.96 -16.36 17.67
C THR A 757 -21.50 -15.91 17.90
N ARG A 758 -20.98 -16.09 19.12
CA ARG A 758 -19.53 -15.90 19.35
C ARG A 758 -18.70 -16.81 18.43
N PRO A 759 -17.55 -16.33 17.92
CA PRO A 759 -16.60 -17.15 17.18
C PRO A 759 -16.18 -18.41 17.93
N THR A 760 -16.25 -19.56 17.24
CA THR A 760 -15.80 -20.86 17.75
C THR A 760 -14.63 -21.34 16.90
N TYR A 761 -13.48 -21.61 17.53
CA TYR A 761 -12.25 -22.01 16.83
C TYR A 761 -12.28 -23.47 16.38
N LEU A 762 -11.75 -23.73 15.18
CA LEU A 762 -11.73 -25.05 14.52
C LEU A 762 -10.54 -25.93 14.91
N GLY A 763 -9.57 -25.40 15.67
CA GLY A 763 -8.31 -26.10 15.99
C GLY A 763 -7.32 -26.23 14.83
N ILE A 764 -7.64 -25.69 13.64
CA ILE A 764 -6.80 -25.69 12.44
C ILE A 764 -6.31 -24.27 12.10
N GLY A 765 -5.04 -24.17 11.70
CA GLY A 765 -4.37 -22.93 11.29
C GLY A 765 -4.34 -22.75 9.77
N GLY A 766 -4.39 -21.49 9.32
CA GLY A 766 -4.47 -21.11 7.91
C GLY A 766 -5.28 -19.83 7.70
N GLY A 767 -5.54 -19.50 6.44
CA GLY A 767 -6.32 -18.33 6.01
C GLY A 767 -7.50 -18.67 5.11
N ASP A 768 -8.40 -17.70 4.96
CA ASP A 768 -9.44 -17.63 3.91
C ASP A 768 -10.29 -18.92 3.74
N PRO A 769 -10.86 -19.50 4.81
CA PRO A 769 -11.57 -20.77 4.69
C PRO A 769 -12.83 -20.70 3.82
N ALA A 770 -13.03 -21.76 3.04
CA ALA A 770 -14.21 -22.05 2.24
C ALA A 770 -14.77 -23.43 2.59
N ALA A 771 -15.93 -23.49 3.24
CA ALA A 771 -16.55 -24.75 3.66
C ALA A 771 -17.85 -25.04 2.90
N VAL A 772 -18.12 -26.32 2.64
CA VAL A 772 -19.39 -26.79 2.06
C VAL A 772 -19.89 -28.04 2.76
N GLN A 773 -21.21 -28.14 2.94
CA GLN A 773 -21.89 -29.37 3.33
C GLN A 773 -22.14 -30.22 2.07
N VAL A 774 -21.47 -31.36 1.97
CA VAL A 774 -21.63 -32.33 0.88
C VAL A 774 -22.87 -33.20 1.12
N SER A 775 -23.09 -33.60 2.38
CA SER A 775 -24.24 -34.35 2.89
C SER A 775 -24.39 -34.15 4.40
N ASP A 776 -25.46 -34.66 5.02
CA ASP A 776 -25.77 -34.48 6.45
C ASP A 776 -24.60 -34.73 7.42
N LYS A 777 -23.75 -35.73 7.11
CA LYS A 777 -22.54 -36.08 7.88
C LYS A 777 -21.24 -35.96 7.08
N LYS A 778 -21.18 -35.07 6.09
CA LYS A 778 -19.95 -34.81 5.34
C LYS A 778 -19.83 -33.34 4.96
N PHE A 779 -18.79 -32.72 5.46
CA PHE A 779 -18.35 -31.37 5.13
C PHE A 779 -16.94 -31.45 4.54
N LEU A 780 -16.62 -30.48 3.68
CA LEU A 780 -15.26 -30.22 3.22
C LEU A 780 -14.94 -28.75 3.52
N ILE A 781 -13.70 -28.47 3.91
CA ILE A 781 -13.15 -27.13 4.01
C ILE A 781 -11.90 -27.04 3.14
N ILE A 782 -11.78 -25.98 2.35
CA ILE A 782 -10.57 -25.61 1.62
C ILE A 782 -10.05 -24.32 2.24
N TYR A 783 -8.74 -24.19 2.47
CA TYR A 783 -8.15 -23.02 3.12
C TYR A 783 -6.70 -22.79 2.69
N THR A 784 -6.24 -21.55 2.79
CA THR A 784 -4.87 -21.15 2.47
C THR A 784 -3.90 -21.63 3.56
N SER A 785 -2.82 -22.34 3.17
CA SER A 785 -1.79 -22.84 4.07
C SER A 785 -0.91 -21.72 4.65
N GLU A 786 -0.11 -22.07 5.66
CA GLU A 786 1.11 -21.30 5.94
C GLU A 786 2.13 -21.43 4.81
N PRO A 787 3.08 -20.47 4.65
CA PRO A 787 4.06 -20.54 3.57
C PRO A 787 4.91 -21.81 3.65
N ARG A 788 5.17 -22.42 2.50
CA ARG A 788 6.02 -23.61 2.38
C ARG A 788 7.39 -23.37 3.02
N ARG A 789 7.80 -24.24 3.95
CA ARG A 789 9.12 -24.17 4.58
C ARG A 789 10.20 -24.53 3.58
N ARG A 790 11.23 -23.68 3.42
CA ARG A 790 12.39 -23.96 2.56
C ARG A 790 13.01 -25.31 2.91
N GLY A 791 13.10 -26.21 1.93
CA GLY A 791 13.77 -27.51 2.04
C GLY A 791 12.85 -28.72 2.24
N GLN A 792 11.53 -28.54 2.37
CA GLN A 792 10.60 -29.67 2.42
C GLN A 792 10.23 -30.09 0.98
N PRO A 793 10.45 -31.35 0.56
CA PRO A 793 9.96 -31.83 -0.73
C PRO A 793 8.43 -31.81 -0.76
N PRO A 794 7.79 -31.69 -1.95
CA PRO A 794 6.34 -31.72 -2.05
C PRO A 794 5.79 -33.02 -1.45
N ALA A 795 4.65 -32.93 -0.75
CA ALA A 795 3.93 -34.10 -0.30
C ALA A 795 3.64 -34.99 -1.52
N ALA A 796 3.92 -36.30 -1.42
CA ALA A 796 3.79 -37.20 -2.54
C ALA A 796 2.33 -37.27 -3.00
N GLY A 797 2.02 -36.59 -4.10
CA GLY A 797 0.69 -36.64 -4.71
C GLY A 797 0.30 -38.06 -5.13
N PRO A 798 -0.98 -38.30 -5.43
CA PRO A 798 -1.45 -39.62 -5.85
C PRO A 798 -0.62 -40.11 -7.03
N ARG A 799 0.08 -41.24 -6.87
CA ARG A 799 0.79 -41.86 -7.99
C ARG A 799 -0.26 -42.19 -9.06
N PRO A 800 -0.08 -41.79 -10.33
CA PRO A 800 -0.94 -42.28 -11.40
C PRO A 800 -0.86 -43.80 -11.42
N PRO A 801 -1.96 -44.51 -11.78
CA PRO A 801 -1.93 -45.96 -11.86
C PRO A 801 -0.83 -46.39 -12.82
N GLN A 802 0.12 -47.20 -12.35
CA GLN A 802 1.13 -47.76 -13.23
C GLN A 802 0.44 -48.67 -14.24
N THR A 803 0.41 -48.26 -15.50
CA THR A 803 0.02 -49.12 -16.60
C THR A 803 1.02 -50.27 -16.66
N ALA A 804 0.54 -51.49 -16.35
CA ALA A 804 1.36 -52.67 -16.46
C ALA A 804 1.83 -52.83 -17.92
N PRO A 805 3.12 -53.12 -18.18
CA PRO A 805 3.57 -53.41 -19.53
C PRO A 805 2.84 -54.66 -20.03
N GLY A 806 2.24 -54.54 -21.22
CA GLY A 806 1.39 -55.59 -21.78
C GLY A 806 2.14 -56.91 -21.91
N ARG A 807 1.64 -57.95 -21.23
CA ARG A 807 1.99 -59.33 -21.59
C ARG A 807 1.38 -59.63 -22.94
N ALA A 808 2.23 -59.69 -23.96
CA ALA A 808 1.93 -60.53 -25.11
C ALA A 808 1.84 -61.99 -24.61
N ALA A 809 0.76 -62.65 -24.97
CA ALA A 809 0.56 -64.09 -24.91
C ALA A 809 0.09 -64.52 -26.32
N PRO A 810 0.43 -65.74 -26.77
CA PRO A 810 0.48 -66.09 -28.20
C PRO A 810 -0.88 -66.07 -28.91
#